data_AF-A0A1H1VSX2-F1
#
_entry.id   AF-A0A1H1VSX2-F1
#
_cell.length_a   1.000
_cell.length_b   1.000
_cell.length_c   1.000
_cell.angle_alpha   90.00
_cell.angle_beta   90.00
_cell.angle_gamma   90.00
#
_symmetry.space_group_name_H-M   'P 1'
#
loop_
_entity.id
_entity.type
_entity.pdbx_description
1 polymer ?
#
loop_
_entity_poly.entity_id
_entity_poly.type
_entity_poly.pdbx_seq_one_letter_code
_entity_poly.pdbx_strand_id
1 'polypeptide(L)'
;MSRARSSTRALAAVALLTLTLLPGAVVAAPTPSPSSTTSSPSSSTGATPTADPTDSSAGEATPLTVELASLSPSVLPRRGAVRMQGTVTNSSEEEWSDVNVAPFSSTTPMTTRDEVALAAQTDEAATVGERLDDAGTFVSLGDLAPGERLSFSLRVPVSELPISGDPGVYWIGVHALGTSSAGRDSVADGRARTFVPLVSRARARATRVPVSVVLPLREPARRAADASLAAPQRWVRLTGDTGRLARLADFADSAGDDPLTWVADPAVLDAVGDLAQGNPSLSLGGRRRVADPDDGDGSDGGSDGGSGGGSASGSPSPSASPTPRGDGDAGAGIPSEADSQAARALLTQLVDSLREHDLLTLGYADPDAAGLARRSVGLLERSWRLAARRMGARDLEGPLVVAPPSGFFDSDLLGRLPSDAELLLGDNAELDAPVASRTVEGQRLTLTDARASSGGPAPTSPTDPLALRQRLLSETALEAGSGADPRPVVLALPERWDPGARWREADFFGGLDVPWLRLAPLPRGETTYDAALPYPRSEEDDEIRATSIDVARGLVGAALVLDGMLANDNDVLDRLLGASLQSVSYAARSARGATAAQAIAMRDAAQREIDRVAVTGTDFVTLSSGAGEVTVTLVNGLEQPVTVGLRAATDGEVSVETPDPVDLGPGQRYTMRLPVRSPEGVHSVTLQPVTLSGADAGQAFTFALRTSQVGIFIWVVIAAGGLLLAVMIARRIVLRVREHRWRRAAG
;
A
#
# COMPACT_ATOMS: atom_id res chain seq x y z
N MET A 1 10.29 71.87 -20.73
CA MET A 1 10.15 73.24 -21.29
C MET A 1 8.98 73.25 -22.29
N SER A 2 8.31 74.40 -22.49
CA SER A 2 7.26 74.71 -23.51
C SER A 2 6.41 73.57 -24.12
N ARG A 3 5.13 73.43 -23.77
CA ARG A 3 3.96 74.19 -24.29
C ARG A 3 3.36 73.65 -25.61
N ALA A 4 2.28 72.86 -25.46
CA ALA A 4 0.89 73.15 -25.90
C ALA A 4 0.62 73.62 -27.36
N ARG A 5 -0.47 73.20 -28.02
CA ARG A 5 -1.86 73.47 -27.62
C ARG A 5 -2.93 72.70 -28.44
N SER A 6 -4.12 72.60 -27.81
CA SER A 6 -5.48 72.77 -28.36
C SER A 6 -6.11 71.78 -29.36
N SER A 7 -7.43 71.54 -29.37
CA SER A 7 -8.52 71.65 -28.35
C SER A 7 -9.89 71.28 -28.97
N THR A 8 -10.90 71.13 -28.10
CA THR A 8 -12.38 71.24 -28.30
C THR A 8 -13.20 69.96 -28.57
N ARG A 9 -14.45 69.84 -28.07
CA ARG A 9 -15.05 70.19 -26.74
C ARG A 9 -16.53 69.72 -26.71
N ALA A 10 -17.06 69.53 -25.50
CA ALA A 10 -18.48 69.74 -25.12
C ALA A 10 -19.53 68.71 -25.61
N LEU A 11 -20.67 68.48 -24.92
CA LEU A 11 -20.99 68.77 -23.51
C LEU A 11 -21.78 67.60 -22.86
N ALA A 12 -22.53 67.88 -21.80
CA ALA A 12 -22.78 66.96 -20.70
C ALA A 12 -23.95 67.40 -19.79
N ALA A 13 -24.58 66.49 -19.04
CA ALA A 13 -25.56 66.84 -18.00
C ALA A 13 -25.65 65.79 -16.86
N VAL A 14 -25.95 66.29 -15.66
CA VAL A 14 -25.98 65.60 -14.37
C VAL A 14 -27.34 65.82 -13.72
N ALA A 15 -27.80 64.89 -12.87
CA ALA A 15 -28.75 65.21 -11.80
C ALA A 15 -28.45 64.36 -10.55
N LEU A 16 -28.23 65.02 -9.42
CA LEU A 16 -28.00 64.44 -8.10
C LEU A 16 -28.67 65.40 -7.10
N LEU A 17 -29.48 64.90 -6.16
CA LEU A 17 -30.26 65.76 -5.26
C LEU A 17 -30.39 65.15 -3.86
N THR A 18 -30.19 65.98 -2.84
CA THR A 18 -30.16 65.62 -1.41
C THR A 18 -30.83 66.73 -0.59
N LEU A 19 -31.74 66.42 0.34
CA LEU A 19 -32.16 67.37 1.40
C LEU A 19 -32.81 66.74 2.67
N THR A 20 -31.99 66.53 3.70
CA THR A 20 -32.16 66.76 5.17
C THR A 20 -33.47 66.58 5.98
N LEU A 21 -33.34 65.83 7.11
CA LEU A 21 -33.83 66.09 8.51
C LEU A 21 -35.38 66.04 8.80
N LEU A 22 -35.95 65.67 9.97
CA LEU A 22 -35.52 65.51 11.40
C LEU A 22 -36.51 64.53 12.19
N PRO A 23 -36.57 64.37 13.55
CA PRO A 23 -36.44 63.05 14.23
C PRO A 23 -37.65 62.55 15.08
N GLY A 24 -37.51 61.39 15.76
CA GLY A 24 -38.36 61.06 16.92
C GLY A 24 -38.13 59.70 17.63
N ALA A 25 -38.15 59.74 18.97
CA ALA A 25 -38.45 58.65 19.93
C ALA A 25 -37.43 57.51 20.24
N VAL A 26 -36.67 57.77 21.30
CA VAL A 26 -35.98 56.85 22.23
C VAL A 26 -36.91 55.80 22.86
N VAL A 27 -36.43 54.55 23.04
CA VAL A 27 -36.69 53.73 24.25
C VAL A 27 -35.38 53.01 24.65
N ALA A 28 -35.11 52.90 25.95
CA ALA A 28 -33.82 52.49 26.51
C ALA A 28 -33.77 51.02 26.95
N ALA A 29 -32.56 50.46 26.98
CA ALA A 29 -32.23 49.25 27.73
C ALA A 29 -32.01 49.56 29.23
N PRO A 30 -32.00 48.53 30.09
CA PRO A 30 -31.16 48.58 31.29
C PRO A 30 -30.28 47.32 31.44
N THR A 31 -28.97 47.51 31.30
CA THR A 31 -27.95 46.63 31.91
C THR A 31 -27.52 47.21 33.26
N PRO A 32 -27.44 46.41 34.33
CA PRO A 32 -26.60 46.72 35.48
C PRO A 32 -25.44 45.72 35.63
N SER A 33 -24.22 46.26 35.70
CA SER A 33 -23.02 45.57 36.21
C SER A 33 -22.93 45.74 37.76
N PRO A 34 -21.84 45.31 38.41
CA PRO A 34 -21.37 43.94 38.61
C PRO A 34 -21.35 43.58 40.12
N SER A 35 -21.17 42.29 40.47
CA SER A 35 -20.80 41.90 41.84
C SER A 35 -20.06 40.57 41.87
N SER A 36 -18.94 40.53 42.58
CA SER A 36 -18.10 39.35 42.79
C SER A 36 -18.47 38.60 44.07
N THR A 37 -18.56 37.26 44.01
CA THR A 37 -18.40 36.42 45.20
C THR A 37 -17.91 35.02 44.87
N THR A 38 -16.94 34.54 45.65
CA THR A 38 -16.33 33.21 45.56
C THR A 38 -17.20 32.15 46.22
N SER A 39 -17.52 31.06 45.50
CA SER A 39 -18.00 29.80 46.10
C SER A 39 -17.67 28.60 45.20
N SER A 40 -16.89 27.64 45.69
CA SER A 40 -17.02 26.22 45.29
C SER A 40 -18.08 25.58 46.21
N PRO A 41 -18.85 24.59 45.73
CA PRO A 41 -18.47 23.21 46.06
C PRO A 41 -18.81 22.16 44.99
N SER A 42 -18.28 20.95 45.20
CA SER A 42 -18.58 19.71 44.48
C SER A 42 -20.02 19.24 44.69
N SER A 43 -20.61 18.53 43.71
CA SER A 43 -21.33 17.25 43.89
C SER A 43 -21.98 16.75 42.59
N SER A 44 -22.15 15.44 42.49
CA SER A 44 -22.77 14.70 41.39
C SER A 44 -24.30 14.80 41.34
N THR A 45 -24.85 14.51 40.14
CA THR A 45 -26.03 13.65 39.84
C THR A 45 -26.99 14.33 38.86
N GLY A 46 -27.31 13.67 37.76
CA GLY A 46 -28.30 14.14 36.78
C GLY A 46 -28.14 13.48 35.42
N ALA A 47 -28.63 12.25 35.27
CA ALA A 47 -28.70 11.59 33.97
C ALA A 47 -29.75 12.30 33.10
N THR A 48 -29.32 12.90 32.00
CA THR A 48 -30.19 13.39 30.92
C THR A 48 -30.20 12.31 29.83
N PRO A 49 -31.37 11.88 29.32
CA PRO A 49 -31.41 10.83 28.31
C PRO A 49 -30.63 11.25 27.06
N THR A 50 -29.82 10.33 26.55
CA THR A 50 -29.15 10.44 25.27
C THR A 50 -30.23 10.59 24.19
N ALA A 51 -30.19 11.69 23.44
CA ALA A 51 -30.91 11.76 22.18
C ALA A 51 -30.18 10.87 21.17
N ASP A 52 -30.89 9.91 20.58
CA ASP A 52 -30.34 9.06 19.53
C ASP A 52 -29.87 9.92 18.35
N PRO A 53 -28.65 9.70 17.81
CA PRO A 53 -28.22 10.30 16.56
C PRO A 53 -28.80 9.51 15.37
N THR A 54 -30.14 9.42 15.31
CA THR A 54 -30.88 8.83 14.19
C THR A 54 -31.88 9.84 13.64
N ASP A 55 -31.34 10.88 13.00
CA ASP A 55 -31.90 11.42 11.75
C ASP A 55 -30.87 12.35 11.09
N SER A 56 -29.86 11.75 10.47
CA SER A 56 -29.28 12.33 9.26
C SER A 56 -30.21 11.92 8.13
N SER A 57 -30.94 12.86 7.53
CA SER A 57 -31.82 12.57 6.40
C SER A 57 -30.99 12.08 5.21
N ALA A 58 -30.83 10.76 5.09
CA ALA A 58 -30.48 10.14 3.84
C ALA A 58 -31.57 10.51 2.82
N GLY A 59 -31.15 10.89 1.60
CA GLY A 59 -32.10 11.07 0.51
C GLY A 59 -32.95 9.81 0.37
N GLU A 60 -34.27 9.99 0.29
CA GLU A 60 -35.22 8.88 0.23
C GLU A 60 -35.01 8.15 -1.11
N ALA A 61 -34.36 6.97 -1.05
CA ALA A 61 -33.88 6.27 -2.23
C ALA A 61 -35.05 5.95 -3.18
N THR A 62 -34.92 6.34 -4.44
CA THR A 62 -36.01 6.21 -5.41
C THR A 62 -36.37 4.74 -5.65
N PRO A 63 -37.65 4.35 -5.64
CA PRO A 63 -38.08 2.95 -5.60
C PRO A 63 -37.66 2.13 -6.83
N LEU A 64 -37.48 2.77 -7.98
CA LEU A 64 -36.91 2.17 -9.18
C LEU A 64 -35.44 2.59 -9.34
N THR A 65 -34.52 1.64 -9.24
CA THR A 65 -33.09 1.89 -9.53
C THR A 65 -32.84 1.80 -11.02
N VAL A 66 -32.33 2.88 -11.63
CA VAL A 66 -32.03 2.95 -13.06
C VAL A 66 -30.52 2.97 -13.28
N GLU A 67 -30.01 2.00 -14.04
CA GLU A 67 -28.60 1.94 -14.47
C GLU A 67 -28.53 2.32 -15.95
N LEU A 68 -27.83 3.40 -16.31
CA LEU A 68 -27.53 3.74 -17.71
C LEU A 68 -26.20 3.10 -18.09
N ALA A 69 -26.23 2.10 -18.97
CA ALA A 69 -25.05 1.29 -19.31
C ALA A 69 -24.33 1.75 -20.59
N SER A 70 -25.05 2.35 -21.55
CA SER A 70 -24.43 2.90 -22.78
C SER A 70 -25.07 4.20 -23.26
N LEU A 71 -24.24 5.06 -23.84
CA LEU A 71 -24.61 6.28 -24.56
C LEU A 71 -23.88 6.30 -25.91
N SER A 72 -24.62 6.35 -27.02
CA SER A 72 -24.05 6.30 -28.37
C SER A 72 -24.79 7.23 -29.36
N PRO A 73 -24.11 8.14 -30.08
CA PRO A 73 -22.69 8.47 -29.95
C PRO A 73 -22.34 8.99 -28.56
N SER A 74 -21.05 8.94 -28.20
CA SER A 74 -20.54 9.41 -26.91
C SER A 74 -20.58 10.94 -26.74
N VAL A 75 -20.99 11.68 -27.78
CA VAL A 75 -21.09 13.14 -27.85
C VAL A 75 -22.40 13.49 -28.55
N LEU A 76 -22.98 14.67 -28.31
CA LEU A 76 -24.20 15.09 -29.01
C LEU A 76 -23.95 15.31 -30.51
N PRO A 77 -24.53 14.49 -31.42
CA PRO A 77 -24.33 14.67 -32.84
C PRO A 77 -25.21 15.81 -33.37
N ARG A 78 -24.70 16.64 -34.28
CA ARG A 78 -25.45 17.76 -34.88
C ARG A 78 -26.72 17.36 -35.67
N ARG A 79 -26.85 16.08 -36.02
CA ARG A 79 -27.97 15.47 -36.77
C ARG A 79 -28.00 13.98 -36.45
N GLY A 80 -29.16 13.35 -36.60
CA GLY A 80 -29.36 11.94 -36.25
C GLY A 80 -29.97 11.82 -34.86
N ALA A 81 -29.61 10.75 -34.15
CA ALA A 81 -30.19 10.41 -32.85
C ALA A 81 -29.10 9.95 -31.87
N VAL A 82 -29.37 10.14 -30.59
CA VAL A 82 -28.64 9.50 -29.49
C VAL A 82 -29.39 8.23 -29.09
N ARG A 83 -28.65 7.16 -28.80
CA ARG A 83 -29.15 5.92 -28.21
C ARG A 83 -28.69 5.83 -26.76
N MET A 84 -29.61 5.48 -25.88
CA MET A 84 -29.36 5.20 -24.46
C MET A 84 -29.87 3.80 -24.15
N GLN A 85 -29.06 2.97 -23.49
CA GLN A 85 -29.46 1.62 -23.08
C GLN A 85 -29.03 1.38 -21.64
N GLY A 86 -29.80 0.56 -20.94
CA GLY A 86 -29.61 0.32 -19.52
C GLY A 86 -30.66 -0.61 -18.94
N THR A 87 -30.79 -0.62 -17.62
CA THR A 87 -31.78 -1.42 -16.88
C THR A 87 -32.57 -0.57 -15.90
N VAL A 88 -33.80 -1.00 -15.63
CA VAL A 88 -34.60 -0.56 -14.49
C VAL A 88 -34.76 -1.77 -13.58
N THR A 89 -34.46 -1.61 -12.29
CA THR A 89 -34.70 -2.60 -11.25
C THR A 89 -35.72 -2.04 -10.28
N ASN A 90 -36.77 -2.80 -9.97
CA ASN A 90 -37.63 -2.45 -8.85
C ASN A 90 -36.93 -2.83 -7.54
N SER A 91 -36.51 -1.83 -6.78
CA SER A 91 -35.77 -1.98 -5.52
C SER A 91 -36.69 -1.83 -4.29
N SER A 92 -38.00 -1.72 -4.49
CA SER A 92 -39.01 -1.63 -3.44
C SER A 92 -39.71 -2.97 -3.19
N GLU A 93 -40.50 -3.06 -2.12
CA GLU A 93 -41.31 -4.24 -1.78
C GLU A 93 -42.68 -4.28 -2.48
N GLU A 94 -42.98 -3.28 -3.33
CA GLU A 94 -44.26 -3.10 -4.01
C GLU A 94 -44.13 -3.38 -5.51
N GLU A 95 -45.19 -3.86 -6.16
CA GLU A 95 -45.26 -4.03 -7.61
C GLU A 95 -45.52 -2.68 -8.30
N TRP A 96 -44.70 -2.34 -9.29
CA TRP A 96 -44.84 -1.11 -10.07
C TRP A 96 -45.42 -1.44 -11.44
N SER A 97 -46.60 -0.88 -11.75
CA SER A 97 -47.31 -1.12 -13.01
C SER A 97 -47.09 0.00 -14.02
N ASP A 98 -47.30 -0.28 -15.32
CA ASP A 98 -47.14 0.70 -16.41
C ASP A 98 -45.80 1.48 -16.34
N VAL A 99 -44.68 0.79 -16.08
CA VAL A 99 -43.36 1.43 -16.00
C VAL A 99 -42.92 1.88 -17.38
N ASN A 100 -42.50 3.13 -17.48
CA ASN A 100 -42.03 3.77 -18.70
C ASN A 100 -40.71 4.50 -18.43
N VAL A 101 -39.79 4.44 -19.39
CA VAL A 101 -38.51 5.15 -19.34
C VAL A 101 -38.51 6.25 -20.39
N ALA A 102 -38.47 7.51 -19.93
CA ALA A 102 -38.47 8.70 -20.76
C ALA A 102 -37.10 9.41 -20.71
N PRO A 103 -36.58 9.92 -21.84
CA PRO A 103 -35.31 10.64 -21.86
C PRO A 103 -35.48 12.07 -21.31
N PHE A 104 -34.36 12.68 -20.88
CA PHE A 104 -34.33 14.08 -20.50
C PHE A 104 -32.99 14.74 -20.90
N SER A 105 -32.97 16.07 -21.01
CA SER A 105 -31.73 16.86 -21.11
C SER A 105 -31.85 18.26 -20.50
N SER A 106 -30.73 18.91 -20.17
CA SER A 106 -30.74 20.35 -19.84
C SER A 106 -30.92 21.20 -21.10
N THR A 107 -31.55 22.38 -20.97
CA THR A 107 -31.76 23.28 -22.12
C THR A 107 -30.53 24.11 -22.46
N THR A 108 -29.81 24.56 -21.43
CA THR A 108 -28.55 25.31 -21.58
C THR A 108 -27.35 24.40 -21.31
N PRO A 109 -26.23 24.59 -22.03
CA PRO A 109 -24.98 23.92 -21.71
C PRO A 109 -24.25 24.60 -20.55
N MET A 110 -23.49 23.80 -19.81
CA MET A 110 -22.34 24.24 -19.02
C MET A 110 -21.18 24.57 -19.97
N THR A 111 -20.49 25.68 -19.71
CA THR A 111 -19.47 26.26 -20.59
C THR A 111 -18.09 26.38 -19.95
N THR A 112 -17.98 26.08 -18.66
CA THR A 112 -16.73 26.06 -17.88
C THR A 112 -16.54 24.74 -17.14
N ARG A 113 -15.29 24.36 -16.84
CA ARG A 113 -14.98 23.13 -16.09
C ARG A 113 -15.51 23.20 -14.64
N ASP A 114 -15.58 24.39 -14.06
CA ASP A 114 -16.12 24.63 -12.71
C ASP A 114 -17.64 24.39 -12.65
N GLU A 115 -18.39 24.82 -13.67
CA GLU A 115 -19.83 24.52 -13.78
C GLU A 115 -20.09 23.01 -13.83
N VAL A 116 -19.30 22.24 -14.58
CA VAL A 116 -19.46 20.76 -14.63
C VAL A 116 -19.03 20.11 -13.30
N ALA A 117 -18.03 20.66 -12.60
CA ALA A 117 -17.63 20.19 -11.27
C ALA A 117 -18.69 20.44 -10.19
N LEU A 118 -19.36 21.60 -10.23
CA LEU A 118 -20.50 21.91 -9.36
C LEU A 118 -21.72 21.07 -9.73
N ALA A 119 -21.99 20.89 -11.03
CA ALA A 119 -23.07 20.06 -11.52
C ALA A 119 -22.97 18.61 -11.05
N ALA A 120 -21.76 18.02 -11.03
CA ALA A 120 -21.56 16.65 -10.55
C ALA A 120 -21.94 16.45 -9.06
N GLN A 121 -21.87 17.51 -8.27
CA GLN A 121 -22.24 17.53 -6.85
C GLN A 121 -23.72 17.86 -6.61
N THR A 122 -24.51 18.06 -7.67
CA THR A 122 -25.94 18.37 -7.55
C THR A 122 -26.70 17.15 -6.99
N ASP A 123 -27.60 17.38 -6.05
CA ASP A 123 -28.43 16.34 -5.42
C ASP A 123 -29.20 15.49 -6.45
N GLU A 124 -29.43 14.21 -6.16
CA GLU A 124 -30.09 13.27 -7.09
C GLU A 124 -31.59 13.52 -7.29
N ALA A 125 -32.28 14.08 -6.30
CA ALA A 125 -33.68 14.48 -6.42
C ALA A 125 -33.85 15.82 -7.16
N ALA A 126 -32.78 16.60 -7.31
CA ALA A 126 -32.83 17.89 -8.00
C ALA A 126 -33.16 17.74 -9.49
N THR A 127 -34.09 18.57 -9.97
CA THR A 127 -34.47 18.61 -11.39
C THR A 127 -33.45 19.43 -12.18
N VAL A 128 -32.67 18.75 -13.03
CA VAL A 128 -31.54 19.32 -13.79
C VAL A 128 -31.80 19.45 -15.30
N GLY A 129 -33.02 19.17 -15.76
CA GLY A 129 -33.41 19.26 -17.16
C GLY A 129 -34.87 18.91 -17.41
N GLU A 130 -35.29 19.04 -18.67
CA GLU A 130 -36.66 18.78 -19.11
C GLU A 130 -36.80 17.34 -19.64
N ARG A 131 -37.85 16.64 -19.22
CA ARG A 131 -38.18 15.27 -19.63
C ARG A 131 -39.06 15.31 -20.88
N LEU A 132 -38.78 14.46 -21.86
CA LEU A 132 -39.56 14.37 -23.10
C LEU A 132 -40.67 13.32 -22.93
N ASP A 133 -41.85 13.78 -22.54
CA ASP A 133 -43.04 12.94 -22.29
C ASP A 133 -43.93 12.76 -23.54
N ASP A 134 -43.46 13.15 -24.73
CA ASP A 134 -44.21 13.03 -25.99
C ASP A 134 -44.42 11.57 -26.44
N ALA A 135 -45.52 11.33 -27.15
CA ALA A 135 -45.87 10.00 -27.63
C ALA A 135 -44.84 9.49 -28.67
N GLY A 136 -43.98 8.56 -28.26
CA GLY A 136 -42.94 7.94 -29.08
C GLY A 136 -41.49 8.26 -28.66
N THR A 137 -41.28 9.17 -27.70
CA THR A 137 -39.93 9.44 -27.15
C THR A 137 -39.56 8.51 -26.00
N PHE A 138 -40.53 7.94 -25.29
CA PHE A 138 -40.36 7.01 -24.17
C PHE A 138 -40.53 5.53 -24.59
N VAL A 139 -40.03 4.62 -23.76
CA VAL A 139 -40.19 3.17 -23.90
C VAL A 139 -40.99 2.63 -22.72
N SER A 140 -42.05 1.87 -23.00
CA SER A 140 -42.79 1.13 -21.98
C SER A 140 -42.10 -0.20 -21.69
N LEU A 141 -41.96 -0.53 -20.41
CA LEU A 141 -41.43 -1.79 -19.90
C LEU A 141 -42.52 -2.74 -19.39
N GLY A 142 -43.74 -2.22 -19.15
CA GLY A 142 -44.82 -2.97 -18.50
C GLY A 142 -44.67 -2.96 -16.99
N ASP A 143 -45.08 -4.04 -16.34
CA ASP A 143 -45.10 -4.16 -14.89
C ASP A 143 -43.79 -4.78 -14.38
N LEU A 144 -43.31 -4.34 -13.21
CA LEU A 144 -42.11 -4.87 -12.53
C LEU A 144 -42.46 -5.31 -11.10
N ALA A 145 -42.34 -6.60 -10.83
CA ALA A 145 -42.45 -7.15 -9.48
C ALA A 145 -41.27 -6.72 -8.57
N PRO A 146 -41.40 -6.81 -7.23
CA PRO A 146 -40.29 -6.55 -6.30
C PRO A 146 -39.01 -7.34 -6.65
N GLY A 147 -37.89 -6.63 -6.81
CA GLY A 147 -36.60 -7.21 -7.21
C GLY A 147 -36.48 -7.54 -8.71
N GLU A 148 -37.52 -7.35 -9.52
CA GLU A 148 -37.47 -7.59 -10.96
C GLU A 148 -36.64 -6.53 -11.69
N ARG A 149 -35.96 -6.96 -12.76
CA ARG A 149 -35.07 -6.13 -13.57
C ARG A 149 -35.37 -6.30 -15.06
N LEU A 150 -35.73 -5.20 -15.72
CA LEU A 150 -35.95 -5.14 -17.16
C LEU A 150 -34.93 -4.22 -17.84
N SER A 151 -34.64 -4.48 -19.11
CA SER A 151 -33.70 -3.69 -19.92
C SER A 151 -34.43 -2.72 -20.85
N PHE A 152 -33.90 -1.53 -21.07
CA PHE A 152 -34.43 -0.54 -22.01
C PHE A 152 -33.44 -0.16 -23.11
N SER A 153 -33.95 0.27 -24.27
CA SER A 153 -33.17 0.89 -25.35
C SER A 153 -33.96 2.04 -25.95
N LEU A 154 -33.59 3.27 -25.60
CA LEU A 154 -34.15 4.50 -26.15
C LEU A 154 -33.35 5.00 -27.35
N ARG A 155 -34.02 5.62 -28.32
CA ARG A 155 -33.39 6.29 -29.47
C ARG A 155 -34.07 7.64 -29.70
N VAL A 156 -33.38 8.73 -29.37
CA VAL A 156 -33.93 10.09 -29.36
C VAL A 156 -33.27 10.93 -30.47
N PRO A 157 -34.01 11.38 -31.48
CA PRO A 157 -33.52 12.36 -32.45
C PRO A 157 -33.02 13.63 -31.76
N VAL A 158 -31.83 14.13 -32.12
CA VAL A 158 -31.27 15.33 -31.46
C VAL A 158 -32.10 16.59 -31.74
N SER A 159 -32.91 16.59 -32.81
CA SER A 159 -33.88 17.64 -33.09
C SER A 159 -35.09 17.67 -32.14
N GLU A 160 -35.29 16.62 -31.35
CA GLU A 160 -36.37 16.50 -30.35
C GLU A 160 -35.86 16.77 -28.93
N LEU A 161 -34.54 16.71 -28.69
CA LEU A 161 -33.96 17.10 -27.42
C LEU A 161 -34.15 18.62 -27.19
N PRO A 162 -34.64 19.06 -26.01
CA PRO A 162 -34.90 20.46 -25.69
C PRO A 162 -33.61 21.25 -25.39
N ILE A 163 -32.57 21.13 -26.24
CA ILE A 163 -31.26 21.80 -26.10
C ILE A 163 -31.21 23.10 -26.93
N SER A 164 -30.48 24.11 -26.46
CA SER A 164 -30.28 25.36 -27.22
C SER A 164 -29.46 25.16 -28.51
N GLY A 165 -28.63 24.12 -28.55
CA GLY A 165 -27.72 23.82 -29.66
C GLY A 165 -26.39 24.57 -29.59
N ASP A 166 -26.16 25.36 -28.54
CA ASP A 166 -24.89 26.03 -28.27
C ASP A 166 -23.80 25.02 -27.86
N PRO A 167 -22.52 25.25 -28.22
CA PRO A 167 -21.44 24.36 -27.81
C PRO A 167 -21.17 24.41 -26.30
N GLY A 168 -20.97 23.24 -25.70
CA GLY A 168 -20.70 23.07 -24.27
C GLY A 168 -21.13 21.68 -23.79
N VAL A 169 -21.32 21.51 -22.49
CA VAL A 169 -21.67 20.23 -21.86
C VAL A 169 -23.11 20.26 -21.37
N TYR A 170 -23.92 19.29 -21.77
CA TYR A 170 -25.32 19.18 -21.36
C TYR A 170 -25.49 18.06 -20.32
N TRP A 171 -26.51 18.19 -19.48
CA TRP A 171 -27.07 17.02 -18.80
C TRP A 171 -27.84 16.17 -19.79
N ILE A 172 -27.70 14.85 -19.70
CA ILE A 172 -28.52 13.89 -20.43
C ILE A 172 -28.80 12.68 -19.55
N GLY A 173 -29.94 12.02 -19.78
CA GLY A 173 -30.23 10.77 -19.12
C GLY A 173 -31.66 10.32 -19.31
N VAL A 174 -32.15 9.57 -18.33
CA VAL A 174 -33.48 8.97 -18.34
C VAL A 174 -34.15 9.08 -16.97
N HIS A 175 -35.46 9.16 -17.00
CA HIS A 175 -36.36 9.04 -15.85
C HIS A 175 -37.26 7.83 -16.05
N ALA A 176 -37.35 6.96 -15.04
CA ALA A 176 -38.37 5.93 -14.96
C ALA A 176 -39.59 6.49 -14.22
N LEU A 177 -40.79 6.16 -14.72
CA LEU A 177 -42.08 6.46 -14.09
C LEU A 177 -42.98 5.23 -14.16
N GLY A 178 -43.59 4.85 -13.05
CA GLY A 178 -44.59 3.79 -12.97
C GLY A 178 -45.86 4.24 -12.26
N THR A 179 -46.69 3.26 -11.90
CA THR A 179 -47.92 3.44 -11.14
C THR A 179 -47.85 2.52 -9.91
N SER A 180 -47.90 3.11 -8.72
CA SER A 180 -47.96 2.39 -7.44
C SER A 180 -49.37 2.41 -6.86
N SER A 181 -49.58 1.82 -5.67
CA SER A 181 -50.84 1.90 -4.90
C SER A 181 -51.23 3.33 -4.50
N ALA A 182 -50.28 4.27 -4.44
CA ALA A 182 -50.55 5.70 -4.27
C ALA A 182 -51.13 6.35 -5.55
N GLY A 183 -51.06 5.66 -6.69
CA GLY A 183 -51.42 6.15 -8.01
C GLY A 183 -50.20 6.48 -8.87
N ARG A 184 -50.43 7.25 -9.94
CA ARG A 184 -49.40 7.75 -10.85
C ARG A 184 -49.33 9.26 -10.75
N ASP A 185 -48.13 9.81 -10.62
CA ASP A 185 -47.90 11.25 -10.68
C ASP A 185 -46.88 11.63 -11.79
N SER A 186 -46.20 12.77 -11.66
CA SER A 186 -45.23 13.27 -12.64
C SER A 186 -43.78 13.30 -12.13
N VAL A 187 -43.55 12.89 -10.88
CA VAL A 187 -42.22 12.68 -10.28
C VAL A 187 -41.56 11.48 -10.96
N ALA A 188 -40.23 11.40 -10.92
CA ALA A 188 -39.53 10.24 -11.44
C ALA A 188 -39.26 9.25 -10.30
N ASP A 189 -39.85 8.06 -10.42
CA ASP A 189 -39.67 6.93 -9.49
C ASP A 189 -38.28 6.29 -9.59
N GLY A 190 -37.53 6.65 -10.63
CA GLY A 190 -36.13 6.29 -10.82
C GLY A 190 -35.42 7.24 -11.77
N ARG A 191 -34.11 7.43 -11.59
CA ARG A 191 -33.31 8.36 -12.42
C ARG A 191 -31.96 7.75 -12.77
N ALA A 192 -31.45 8.05 -13.97
CA ALA A 192 -30.05 7.89 -14.32
C ALA A 192 -29.62 9.09 -15.17
N ARG A 193 -28.49 9.71 -14.84
CA ARG A 193 -28.03 10.94 -15.50
C ARG A 193 -26.52 10.98 -15.64
N THR A 194 -26.06 11.62 -16.70
CA THR A 194 -24.66 11.81 -17.02
C THR A 194 -24.49 13.12 -17.80
N PHE A 195 -23.24 13.47 -18.10
CA PHE A 195 -22.92 14.57 -18.99
C PHE A 195 -22.82 14.10 -20.45
N VAL A 196 -22.95 15.03 -21.39
CA VAL A 196 -22.61 14.80 -22.79
C VAL A 196 -22.17 16.12 -23.46
N PRO A 197 -21.01 16.16 -24.15
CA PRO A 197 -20.57 17.37 -24.81
C PRO A 197 -21.16 17.56 -26.21
N LEU A 198 -21.46 18.80 -26.58
CA LEU A 198 -21.73 19.26 -27.94
C LEU A 198 -20.58 20.14 -28.42
N VAL A 199 -19.77 19.64 -29.36
CA VAL A 199 -18.59 20.36 -29.88
C VAL A 199 -18.88 20.97 -31.25
N SER A 200 -18.45 22.22 -31.46
CA SER A 200 -18.62 22.91 -32.74
C SER A 200 -17.70 22.33 -33.82
N ARG A 201 -18.13 22.32 -35.10
CA ARG A 201 -17.29 21.82 -36.21
C ARG A 201 -16.00 22.62 -36.41
N ALA A 202 -15.98 23.89 -36.00
CA ALA A 202 -14.77 24.71 -36.05
C ALA A 202 -13.79 24.29 -34.95
N ARG A 203 -14.27 24.20 -33.70
CA ARG A 203 -13.50 23.72 -32.55
C ARG A 203 -12.94 22.31 -32.82
N ALA A 204 -13.79 21.40 -33.29
CA ALA A 204 -13.42 20.02 -33.60
C ALA A 204 -12.45 19.82 -34.78
N ARG A 205 -12.07 20.89 -35.47
CA ARG A 205 -11.05 20.89 -36.55
C ARG A 205 -9.81 21.71 -36.20
N ALA A 206 -9.95 22.69 -35.30
CA ALA A 206 -8.85 23.54 -34.87
C ALA A 206 -7.92 22.84 -33.87
N THR A 207 -8.49 22.02 -32.99
CA THR A 207 -7.83 21.57 -31.77
C THR A 207 -8.00 20.07 -31.57
N ARG A 208 -6.92 19.37 -31.19
CA ARG A 208 -6.96 18.01 -30.65
C ARG A 208 -6.29 18.00 -29.29
N VAL A 209 -7.06 17.75 -28.24
CA VAL A 209 -6.55 17.71 -26.86
C VAL A 209 -5.85 16.36 -26.63
N PRO A 210 -4.58 16.34 -26.18
CA PRO A 210 -3.93 15.12 -25.72
C PRO A 210 -4.59 14.63 -24.43
N VAL A 211 -4.94 13.35 -24.38
CA VAL A 211 -5.54 12.73 -23.19
C VAL A 211 -4.74 11.51 -22.79
N SER A 212 -4.35 11.42 -21.52
CA SER A 212 -3.68 10.26 -20.95
C SER A 212 -4.59 9.58 -19.94
N VAL A 213 -4.70 8.25 -20.01
CA VAL A 213 -5.45 7.44 -19.05
C VAL A 213 -4.48 6.65 -18.20
N VAL A 214 -4.59 6.78 -16.88
CA VAL A 214 -3.75 6.08 -15.90
C VAL A 214 -4.59 5.07 -15.13
N LEU A 215 -4.18 3.80 -15.19
CA LEU A 215 -4.86 2.66 -14.60
C LEU A 215 -4.06 2.12 -13.40
N PRO A 216 -4.59 2.20 -12.16
CA PRO A 216 -3.86 1.73 -10.98
C PRO A 216 -4.07 0.22 -10.73
N LEU A 217 -2.97 -0.53 -10.69
CA LEU A 217 -2.93 -1.89 -10.15
C LEU A 217 -2.52 -1.82 -8.66
N ARG A 218 -3.46 -1.45 -7.79
CA ARG A 218 -3.28 -1.43 -6.32
C ARG A 218 -4.31 -2.28 -5.60
N GLU A 219 -3.88 -2.97 -4.54
CA GLU A 219 -4.71 -3.81 -3.68
C GLU A 219 -3.95 -4.17 -2.38
N PRO A 220 -4.48 -3.90 -1.15
CA PRO A 220 -3.75 -4.17 0.09
C PRO A 220 -3.45 -5.67 0.36
N ALA A 221 -2.25 -6.08 -0.04
CA ALA A 221 -1.69 -7.45 0.01
C ALA A 221 -1.30 -7.98 1.41
N ARG A 222 -2.06 -7.61 2.45
CA ARG A 222 -1.77 -7.92 3.86
C ARG A 222 -1.41 -9.39 4.11
N ARG A 223 -0.46 -9.63 5.01
CA ARG A 223 0.00 -10.97 5.43
C ARG A 223 -0.54 -11.40 6.79
N ALA A 224 -0.68 -12.72 6.96
CA ALA A 224 -0.95 -13.37 8.23
C ALA A 224 0.34 -13.57 9.05
N ALA A 225 0.22 -14.07 10.28
CA ALA A 225 1.37 -14.21 11.21
C ALA A 225 2.46 -15.19 10.72
N ASP A 226 2.12 -16.09 9.80
CA ASP A 226 3.02 -17.04 9.14
C ASP A 226 3.51 -16.52 7.76
N ALA A 227 3.34 -15.23 7.48
CA ALA A 227 3.58 -14.54 6.22
C ALA A 227 2.78 -15.04 4.99
N SER A 228 1.83 -15.96 5.15
CA SER A 228 0.85 -16.27 4.09
C SER A 228 -0.03 -15.05 3.78
N LEU A 229 -0.69 -15.03 2.62
CA LEU A 229 -1.62 -13.97 2.24
C LEU A 229 -2.87 -14.01 3.13
N ALA A 230 -3.21 -12.88 3.76
CA ALA A 230 -4.36 -12.78 4.64
C ALA A 230 -5.68 -12.69 3.85
N ALA A 231 -6.73 -13.30 4.40
CA ALA A 231 -8.05 -13.41 3.78
C ALA A 231 -8.02 -13.93 2.32
N PRO A 232 -7.42 -15.10 2.06
CA PRO A 232 -7.18 -15.60 0.69
C PRO A 232 -8.45 -15.78 -0.14
N GLN A 233 -9.62 -16.07 0.45
CA GLN A 233 -10.91 -16.10 -0.26
C GLN A 233 -11.29 -14.73 -0.85
N ARG A 234 -10.79 -13.62 -0.28
CA ARG A 234 -10.92 -12.30 -0.90
C ARG A 234 -10.11 -12.22 -2.18
N TRP A 235 -8.89 -12.76 -2.17
CA TRP A 235 -8.03 -12.82 -3.34
C TRP A 235 -8.60 -13.74 -4.42
N VAL A 236 -9.17 -14.90 -4.07
CA VAL A 236 -9.95 -15.74 -5.01
C VAL A 236 -11.07 -14.92 -5.70
N ARG A 237 -11.85 -14.13 -4.95
CA ARG A 237 -12.89 -13.25 -5.53
C ARG A 237 -12.33 -12.08 -6.35
N LEU A 238 -11.09 -11.67 -6.12
CA LEU A 238 -10.43 -10.61 -6.90
C LEU A 238 -9.84 -11.15 -8.20
N THR A 239 -9.37 -12.40 -8.22
CA THR A 239 -8.62 -13.02 -9.33
C THR A 239 -9.43 -13.94 -10.22
N GLY A 240 -10.58 -14.46 -9.78
CA GLY A 240 -11.47 -15.23 -10.65
C GLY A 240 -12.05 -14.40 -11.79
N ASP A 241 -12.64 -15.04 -12.79
CA ASP A 241 -13.08 -14.45 -14.07
C ASP A 241 -14.01 -13.22 -13.91
N THR A 242 -14.83 -13.20 -12.86
CA THR A 242 -15.72 -12.08 -12.52
C THR A 242 -15.17 -11.22 -11.36
N GLY A 243 -13.87 -11.24 -11.14
CA GLY A 243 -13.16 -10.49 -10.11
C GLY A 243 -12.70 -9.11 -10.60
N ARG A 244 -12.37 -8.23 -9.65
CA ARG A 244 -11.89 -6.87 -9.95
C ARG A 244 -10.59 -6.90 -10.76
N LEU A 245 -9.62 -7.73 -10.39
CA LEU A 245 -8.30 -7.74 -11.05
C LEU A 245 -8.38 -8.33 -12.46
N ALA A 246 -9.23 -9.34 -12.67
CA ALA A 246 -9.57 -9.84 -14.00
C ALA A 246 -10.25 -8.76 -14.87
N ARG A 247 -11.21 -8.01 -14.31
CA ARG A 247 -11.82 -6.86 -15.00
C ARG A 247 -10.82 -5.76 -15.36
N LEU A 248 -9.81 -5.49 -14.52
CA LEU A 248 -8.79 -4.48 -14.81
C LEU A 248 -7.85 -4.92 -15.92
N ALA A 249 -7.47 -6.21 -15.97
CA ALA A 249 -6.73 -6.78 -17.09
C ALA A 249 -7.53 -6.69 -18.39
N ASP A 250 -8.76 -7.23 -18.40
CA ASP A 250 -9.65 -7.16 -19.58
C ASP A 250 -9.95 -5.71 -20.04
N PHE A 251 -10.00 -4.76 -19.09
CA PHE A 251 -10.20 -3.34 -19.39
C PHE A 251 -8.98 -2.74 -20.08
N ALA A 252 -7.76 -3.04 -19.61
CA ALA A 252 -6.54 -2.63 -20.28
C ALA A 252 -6.44 -3.24 -21.69
N ASP A 253 -6.72 -4.53 -21.83
CA ASP A 253 -6.73 -5.23 -23.13
C ASP A 253 -7.74 -4.62 -24.12
N SER A 254 -8.79 -3.93 -23.63
CA SER A 254 -9.76 -3.22 -24.47
C SER A 254 -9.29 -1.87 -25.03
N ALA A 255 -8.13 -1.37 -24.60
CA ALA A 255 -7.45 -0.24 -25.24
C ALA A 255 -6.81 -0.65 -26.58
N GLY A 256 -6.35 -1.91 -26.71
CA GLY A 256 -5.62 -2.37 -27.89
C GLY A 256 -4.33 -1.55 -28.10
N ASP A 257 -4.21 -0.90 -29.25
CA ASP A 257 -3.05 -0.03 -29.57
C ASP A 257 -3.16 1.39 -28.96
N ASP A 258 -4.26 1.74 -28.27
CA ASP A 258 -4.44 3.08 -27.69
C ASP A 258 -3.54 3.30 -26.46
N PRO A 259 -2.87 4.47 -26.33
CA PRO A 259 -2.00 4.74 -25.18
C PRO A 259 -2.71 4.70 -23.82
N LEU A 260 -2.29 3.74 -23.00
CA LEU A 260 -2.67 3.53 -21.61
C LEU A 260 -1.40 3.51 -20.75
N THR A 261 -1.46 4.05 -19.52
CA THR A 261 -0.35 3.95 -18.56
C THR A 261 -0.77 3.20 -17.30
N TRP A 262 -0.08 2.13 -16.97
CA TRP A 262 -0.23 1.43 -15.69
C TRP A 262 0.53 2.15 -14.56
N VAL A 263 -0.08 2.21 -13.39
CA VAL A 263 0.60 2.52 -12.12
C VAL A 263 0.49 1.30 -11.22
N ALA A 264 1.55 0.50 -11.14
CA ALA A 264 1.51 -0.83 -10.54
C ALA A 264 2.23 -0.92 -9.19
N ASP A 265 1.57 -1.53 -8.20
CA ASP A 265 2.21 -1.97 -6.94
C ASP A 265 2.70 -3.42 -7.10
N PRO A 266 4.02 -3.68 -7.02
CA PRO A 266 4.58 -5.02 -7.13
C PRO A 266 4.06 -6.00 -6.06
N ALA A 267 3.57 -5.51 -4.91
CA ALA A 267 2.99 -6.35 -3.87
C ALA A 267 1.68 -7.03 -4.31
N VAL A 268 0.96 -6.47 -5.29
CA VAL A 268 -0.21 -7.10 -5.91
C VAL A 268 0.21 -8.29 -6.77
N LEU A 269 1.25 -8.14 -7.59
CA LEU A 269 1.80 -9.23 -8.41
C LEU A 269 2.40 -10.36 -7.56
N ASP A 270 3.03 -10.04 -6.43
CA ASP A 270 3.48 -11.03 -5.45
C ASP A 270 2.28 -11.74 -4.79
N ALA A 271 1.22 -11.02 -4.41
CA ALA A 271 0.03 -11.63 -3.80
C ALA A 271 -0.74 -12.57 -4.75
N VAL A 272 -0.92 -12.20 -6.03
CA VAL A 272 -1.49 -13.10 -7.04
C VAL A 272 -0.53 -14.29 -7.28
N GLY A 273 0.77 -14.07 -7.28
CA GLY A 273 1.80 -15.11 -7.37
C GLY A 273 1.79 -16.10 -6.20
N ASP A 274 1.49 -15.66 -4.99
CA ASP A 274 1.33 -16.53 -3.83
C ASP A 274 0.02 -17.31 -3.88
N LEU A 275 -1.08 -16.68 -4.31
CA LEU A 275 -2.37 -17.36 -4.52
C LEU A 275 -2.23 -18.47 -5.59
N ALA A 276 -1.51 -18.17 -6.68
CA ALA A 276 -1.11 -19.11 -7.72
C ALA A 276 -0.26 -20.29 -7.22
N GLN A 277 0.39 -20.18 -6.05
CA GLN A 277 1.16 -21.24 -5.40
C GLN A 277 0.39 -21.96 -4.29
N GLY A 278 -0.93 -21.74 -4.16
CA GLY A 278 -1.76 -22.32 -3.11
C GLY A 278 -1.67 -21.59 -1.76
N ASN A 279 -1.22 -20.33 -1.76
CA ASN A 279 -1.00 -19.48 -0.60
C ASN A 279 0.00 -20.05 0.45
N PRO A 280 1.27 -20.30 0.08
CA PRO A 280 2.25 -20.89 0.99
C PRO A 280 2.71 -19.89 2.07
N SER A 281 2.78 -20.39 3.31
CA SER A 281 3.41 -19.70 4.44
C SER A 281 4.91 -19.47 4.22
N LEU A 282 5.58 -18.75 5.13
CA LEU A 282 7.00 -18.44 5.07
C LEU A 282 7.85 -19.72 4.95
N SER A 283 8.61 -19.82 3.87
CA SER A 283 9.64 -20.84 3.71
C SER A 283 10.96 -20.28 4.22
N LEU A 284 11.65 -21.02 5.10
CA LEU A 284 13.05 -20.74 5.43
C LEU A 284 14.02 -21.33 4.39
N GLY A 285 13.49 -21.86 3.28
CA GLY A 285 14.24 -22.48 2.20
C GLY A 285 14.60 -23.96 2.43
N GLY A 286 15.48 -24.48 1.58
CA GLY A 286 15.75 -25.91 1.47
C GLY A 286 16.57 -26.50 2.63
N ARG A 287 16.16 -27.68 3.11
CA ARG A 287 16.89 -28.49 4.11
C ARG A 287 18.20 -29.08 3.52
N ARG A 288 19.18 -28.23 3.20
CA ARG A 288 20.45 -28.71 2.64
C ARG A 288 21.25 -29.41 3.73
N ARG A 289 21.44 -30.73 3.59
CA ARG A 289 22.49 -31.43 4.34
C ARG A 289 23.83 -30.92 3.84
N VAL A 290 24.68 -30.46 4.76
CA VAL A 290 26.11 -30.30 4.51
C VAL A 290 26.67 -31.67 4.14
N ALA A 291 27.52 -31.76 3.12
CA ALA A 291 28.20 -33.00 2.79
C ALA A 291 29.18 -33.35 3.92
N ASP A 292 29.17 -34.60 4.38
CA ASP A 292 30.11 -35.06 5.41
C ASP A 292 31.55 -34.95 4.85
N PRO A 293 32.55 -34.42 5.59
CA PRO A 293 33.90 -34.23 5.06
C PRO A 293 34.70 -35.51 4.77
N ASP A 294 34.11 -36.70 4.92
CA ASP A 294 34.82 -37.99 4.99
C ASP A 294 34.52 -38.94 3.80
N ASP A 295 33.67 -38.56 2.84
CA ASP A 295 33.50 -39.31 1.58
C ASP A 295 34.64 -38.98 0.59
N GLY A 296 35.83 -39.48 0.92
CA GLY A 296 37.02 -39.39 0.09
C GLY A 296 37.07 -40.41 -1.03
N ASP A 297 37.01 -39.91 -2.27
CA ASP A 297 37.45 -40.51 -3.55
C ASP A 297 36.85 -41.86 -4.00
N GLY A 298 36.53 -41.95 -5.29
CA GLY A 298 35.78 -43.07 -5.85
C GLY A 298 35.39 -42.88 -7.31
N SER A 299 36.35 -42.54 -8.17
CA SER A 299 36.14 -42.70 -9.62
C SER A 299 36.03 -44.18 -9.98
N ASP A 300 34.96 -44.58 -10.66
CA ASP A 300 35.06 -45.33 -11.92
C ASP A 300 33.69 -45.48 -12.60
N GLY A 301 33.71 -45.60 -13.93
CA GLY A 301 32.51 -45.81 -14.75
C GLY A 301 32.19 -47.28 -14.98
N GLY A 302 31.04 -47.57 -15.60
CA GLY A 302 30.68 -48.92 -16.02
C GLY A 302 29.24 -49.04 -16.48
N SER A 303 29.03 -49.74 -17.58
CA SER A 303 27.73 -49.95 -18.24
C SER A 303 26.96 -51.18 -17.71
N ASP A 304 25.72 -51.29 -18.22
CA ASP A 304 24.94 -52.53 -18.41
C ASP A 304 24.19 -53.17 -17.22
N GLY A 305 22.86 -53.05 -17.30
CA GLY A 305 22.02 -54.21 -17.64
C GLY A 305 21.58 -55.17 -16.52
N GLY A 306 20.33 -55.65 -16.60
CA GLY A 306 19.88 -56.84 -15.86
C GLY A 306 18.49 -56.72 -15.24
N SER A 307 17.51 -57.40 -15.84
CA SER A 307 16.16 -57.54 -15.27
C SER A 307 16.03 -58.80 -14.40
N GLY A 308 15.13 -58.76 -13.42
CA GLY A 308 14.59 -59.92 -12.71
C GLY A 308 15.14 -60.13 -11.29
N GLY A 309 14.35 -60.58 -10.31
CA GLY A 309 12.90 -60.80 -10.35
C GLY A 309 12.40 -61.66 -9.18
N GLY A 310 11.30 -61.22 -8.56
CA GLY A 310 10.39 -62.09 -7.79
C GLY A 310 10.79 -62.51 -6.37
N SER A 311 9.98 -62.10 -5.39
CA SER A 311 9.12 -63.06 -4.66
C SER A 311 8.05 -62.32 -3.84
N ALA A 312 6.89 -62.96 -3.68
CA ALA A 312 5.68 -62.34 -3.14
C ALA A 312 5.23 -62.95 -1.81
N SER A 313 4.79 -62.08 -0.89
CA SER A 313 3.84 -62.29 0.21
C SER A 313 3.74 -60.98 1.01
N GLY A 314 2.60 -60.54 1.55
CA GLY A 314 1.25 -61.10 1.52
C GLY A 314 0.39 -60.47 2.61
N SER A 315 -0.90 -60.29 2.32
CA SER A 315 -2.00 -59.83 3.20
C SER A 315 -2.26 -58.30 3.37
N PRO A 316 -3.55 -57.88 3.46
CA PRO A 316 -3.95 -56.46 3.42
C PRO A 316 -4.58 -55.93 4.74
N SER A 317 -4.67 -54.60 4.84
CA SER A 317 -5.57 -53.83 5.71
C SER A 317 -5.39 -53.95 7.25
N PRO A 318 -5.99 -53.03 8.04
CA PRO A 318 -6.14 -51.59 7.79
C PRO A 318 -5.68 -50.75 9.01
N SER A 319 -5.44 -49.45 8.81
CA SER A 319 -5.66 -48.48 9.89
C SER A 319 -5.90 -47.08 9.32
N ALA A 320 -7.18 -46.75 9.14
CA ALA A 320 -7.59 -45.36 8.97
C ALA A 320 -7.56 -44.70 10.34
N SER A 321 -6.54 -43.89 10.62
CA SER A 321 -6.58 -42.97 11.75
C SER A 321 -7.68 -41.92 11.48
N PRO A 322 -8.57 -41.64 12.45
CA PRO A 322 -9.76 -40.85 12.18
C PRO A 322 -9.41 -39.39 11.88
N THR A 323 -10.01 -38.86 10.81
CA THR A 323 -10.19 -37.42 10.63
C THR A 323 -10.87 -36.85 11.88
N PRO A 324 -10.34 -35.80 12.51
CA PRO A 324 -11.10 -35.04 13.49
C PRO A 324 -12.31 -34.43 12.77
N ARG A 325 -13.53 -34.88 13.09
CA ARG A 325 -14.71 -34.03 12.92
C ARG A 325 -14.68 -32.96 14.00
N GLY A 326 -13.86 -31.94 13.76
CA GLY A 326 -14.03 -30.63 14.36
C GLY A 326 -14.94 -29.83 13.44
N ASP A 327 -16.22 -29.71 13.79
CA ASP A 327 -17.10 -28.72 13.18
C ASP A 327 -16.60 -27.33 13.64
N GLY A 328 -15.73 -26.72 12.83
CA GLY A 328 -14.98 -25.52 13.21
C GLY A 328 -13.92 -25.11 12.18
N ASP A 329 -14.38 -24.50 11.08
CA ASP A 329 -13.68 -23.51 10.23
C ASP A 329 -12.26 -23.82 9.65
N ALA A 330 -11.73 -25.03 9.81
CA ALA A 330 -10.37 -25.39 9.38
C ALA A 330 -10.17 -25.53 7.84
N GLY A 331 -11.20 -25.24 7.04
CA GLY A 331 -11.13 -25.22 5.56
C GLY A 331 -11.16 -23.81 4.94
N ALA A 332 -11.46 -22.77 5.73
CA ALA A 332 -11.64 -21.41 5.24
C ALA A 332 -10.31 -20.65 5.08
N GLY A 333 -9.36 -21.20 4.30
CA GLY A 333 -8.05 -20.56 4.11
C GLY A 333 -7.23 -20.98 2.88
N ILE A 334 -7.47 -22.15 2.29
CA ILE A 334 -6.61 -22.66 1.21
C ILE A 334 -7.33 -22.49 -0.13
N PRO A 335 -6.72 -21.85 -1.16
CA PRO A 335 -7.26 -21.83 -2.51
C PRO A 335 -7.37 -23.24 -3.07
N SER A 336 -8.41 -23.53 -3.85
CA SER A 336 -8.45 -24.78 -4.62
C SER A 336 -7.41 -24.76 -5.75
N GLU A 337 -7.15 -25.92 -6.36
CA GLU A 337 -6.26 -25.98 -7.54
C GLU A 337 -6.85 -25.16 -8.72
N ALA A 338 -8.18 -25.09 -8.84
CA ALA A 338 -8.84 -24.26 -9.84
C ALA A 338 -8.63 -22.76 -9.56
N ASP A 339 -8.76 -22.33 -8.30
CA ASP A 339 -8.48 -20.94 -7.90
C ASP A 339 -7.01 -20.58 -8.15
N SER A 340 -6.11 -21.51 -7.84
CA SER A 340 -4.66 -21.36 -8.09
C SER A 340 -4.34 -21.29 -9.58
N GLN A 341 -5.03 -22.07 -10.42
CA GLN A 341 -4.89 -22.02 -11.87
C GLN A 341 -5.42 -20.70 -12.46
N ALA A 342 -6.57 -20.21 -11.99
CA ALA A 342 -7.11 -18.90 -12.38
C ALA A 342 -6.14 -17.76 -12.00
N ALA A 343 -5.57 -17.81 -10.79
CA ALA A 343 -4.55 -16.86 -10.35
C ALA A 343 -3.28 -16.88 -11.21
N ARG A 344 -2.82 -18.06 -11.66
CA ARG A 344 -1.70 -18.20 -12.61
C ARG A 344 -2.02 -17.55 -13.96
N ALA A 345 -3.19 -17.84 -14.52
CA ALA A 345 -3.62 -17.29 -15.80
C ALA A 345 -3.72 -15.76 -15.76
N LEU A 346 -4.36 -15.21 -14.71
CA LEU A 346 -4.47 -13.76 -14.53
C LEU A 346 -3.10 -13.10 -14.28
N LEU A 347 -2.20 -13.74 -13.53
CA LEU A 347 -0.84 -13.20 -13.35
C LEU A 347 -0.10 -13.10 -14.68
N THR A 348 -0.25 -14.07 -15.57
CA THR A 348 0.30 -14.02 -16.93
C THR A 348 -0.31 -12.86 -17.73
N GLN A 349 -1.65 -12.77 -17.80
CA GLN A 349 -2.36 -11.69 -18.50
C GLN A 349 -1.94 -10.30 -17.99
N LEU A 350 -1.86 -10.11 -16.67
CA LEU A 350 -1.40 -8.86 -16.06
C LEU A 350 0.05 -8.54 -16.42
N VAL A 351 0.97 -9.51 -16.34
CA VAL A 351 2.39 -9.27 -16.67
C VAL A 351 2.58 -8.95 -18.15
N ASP A 352 1.83 -9.58 -19.05
CA ASP A 352 1.90 -9.30 -20.48
C ASP A 352 1.30 -7.91 -20.79
N SER A 353 0.12 -7.58 -20.25
CA SER A 353 -0.51 -6.26 -20.37
C SER A 353 0.36 -5.12 -19.80
N LEU A 354 1.15 -5.40 -18.74
CA LEU A 354 2.12 -4.47 -18.14
C LEU A 354 3.40 -4.28 -18.99
N ARG A 355 3.69 -5.15 -19.97
CA ARG A 355 4.78 -4.99 -20.94
C ARG A 355 4.35 -4.28 -22.22
N GLU A 356 3.10 -4.46 -22.62
CA GLU A 356 2.55 -3.89 -23.86
C GLU A 356 2.26 -2.39 -23.74
N HIS A 357 2.00 -1.91 -22.52
CA HIS A 357 1.61 -0.52 -22.23
C HIS A 357 2.70 0.25 -21.44
N ASP A 358 2.58 1.58 -21.37
CA ASP A 358 3.49 2.40 -20.55
C ASP A 358 3.37 2.01 -19.06
N LEU A 359 4.49 1.81 -18.37
CA LEU A 359 4.53 1.32 -16.99
C LEU A 359 5.19 2.31 -16.03
N LEU A 360 4.48 2.70 -14.97
CA LEU A 360 5.04 3.35 -13.79
C LEU A 360 5.01 2.39 -12.59
N THR A 361 6.14 2.27 -11.89
CA THR A 361 6.31 1.35 -10.76
C THR A 361 6.19 2.08 -9.43
N LEU A 362 5.25 1.70 -8.57
CA LEU A 362 5.17 2.20 -7.19
C LEU A 362 6.28 1.60 -6.31
N GLY A 363 6.57 2.25 -5.19
CA GLY A 363 7.28 1.56 -4.10
C GLY A 363 6.49 0.32 -3.66
N TYR A 364 7.21 -0.76 -3.31
CA TYR A 364 6.58 -2.02 -2.90
C TYR A 364 5.61 -1.79 -1.74
N ALA A 365 4.37 -2.25 -1.92
CA ALA A 365 3.22 -2.08 -1.04
C ALA A 365 2.70 -0.64 -0.89
N ASP A 366 2.98 0.25 -1.85
CA ASP A 366 2.51 1.64 -1.90
C ASP A 366 2.72 2.40 -0.56
N PRO A 367 4.00 2.61 -0.16
CA PRO A 367 4.37 3.20 1.12
C PRO A 367 3.77 4.62 1.28
N ASP A 368 3.42 5.01 2.50
CA ASP A 368 3.07 6.41 2.81
C ASP A 368 4.30 7.29 2.61
N ALA A 369 4.48 7.79 1.38
CA ALA A 369 5.74 8.36 0.93
C ALA A 369 6.08 9.65 1.68
N ALA A 370 5.10 10.48 1.99
CA ALA A 370 5.29 11.69 2.79
C ALA A 370 5.64 11.33 4.25
N GLY A 371 4.84 10.48 4.90
CA GLY A 371 5.09 10.06 6.28
C GLY A 371 6.45 9.37 6.46
N LEU A 372 6.86 8.53 5.50
CA LEU A 372 8.17 7.89 5.52
C LEU A 372 9.32 8.83 5.11
N ALA A 373 9.15 9.73 4.14
CA ALA A 373 10.19 10.71 3.82
C ALA A 373 10.48 11.63 5.02
N ARG A 374 9.44 12.01 5.79
CA ARG A 374 9.56 12.83 7.00
C ARG A 374 10.20 12.09 8.18
N ARG A 375 9.86 10.80 8.38
CA ARG A 375 10.17 10.07 9.65
C ARG A 375 11.14 8.89 9.49
N SER A 376 11.34 8.35 8.27
CA SER A 376 12.07 7.10 8.03
C SER A 376 12.46 6.85 6.56
N VAL A 377 13.26 7.74 5.95
CA VAL A 377 13.72 7.60 4.54
C VAL A 377 14.30 6.22 4.22
N GLY A 378 15.01 5.58 5.15
CA GLY A 378 15.56 4.23 4.98
C GLY A 378 14.54 3.09 4.88
N LEU A 379 13.25 3.29 5.21
CA LEU A 379 12.17 2.34 4.88
C LEU A 379 11.64 2.61 3.47
N LEU A 380 11.51 3.88 3.09
CA LEU A 380 11.08 4.30 1.76
C LEU A 380 12.07 3.81 0.67
N GLU A 381 13.37 3.98 0.89
CA GLU A 381 14.44 3.42 0.04
C GLU A 381 14.45 1.88 -0.03
N ARG A 382 14.01 1.19 1.03
CA ARG A 382 13.86 -0.27 1.01
C ARG A 382 12.66 -0.69 0.16
N SER A 383 11.57 0.07 0.22
CA SER A 383 10.38 -0.13 -0.63
C SER A 383 10.69 0.01 -2.11
N TRP A 384 11.42 1.05 -2.51
CA TRP A 384 11.86 1.24 -3.90
C TRP A 384 12.81 0.12 -4.37
N ARG A 385 13.79 -0.26 -3.55
CA ARG A 385 14.72 -1.35 -3.89
C ARG A 385 14.04 -2.71 -3.98
N LEU A 386 13.04 -2.99 -3.13
CA LEU A 386 12.26 -4.23 -3.23
C LEU A 386 11.36 -4.20 -4.47
N ALA A 387 10.72 -3.07 -4.79
CA ALA A 387 9.94 -2.91 -6.01
C ALA A 387 10.78 -3.20 -7.26
N ALA A 388 11.92 -2.53 -7.41
CA ALA A 388 12.82 -2.74 -8.54
C ALA A 388 13.26 -4.20 -8.69
N ARG A 389 13.59 -4.91 -7.59
CA ARG A 389 13.89 -6.35 -7.63
C ARG A 389 12.70 -7.19 -8.07
N ARG A 390 11.50 -6.94 -7.53
CA ARG A 390 10.29 -7.75 -7.79
C ARG A 390 9.70 -7.55 -9.17
N MET A 391 9.88 -6.36 -9.76
CA MET A 391 9.53 -6.06 -11.16
C MET A 391 10.58 -6.62 -12.12
N GLY A 392 11.88 -6.39 -11.86
CA GLY A 392 12.96 -6.96 -12.67
C GLY A 392 12.96 -8.50 -12.69
N ALA A 393 12.59 -9.15 -11.59
CA ALA A 393 12.40 -10.62 -11.53
C ALA A 393 11.25 -11.15 -12.42
N ARG A 394 10.42 -10.26 -12.98
CA ARG A 394 9.33 -10.56 -13.92
C ARG A 394 9.58 -10.00 -15.32
N ASP A 395 10.78 -9.48 -15.61
CA ASP A 395 11.09 -8.79 -16.86
C ASP A 395 10.10 -7.64 -17.13
N LEU A 396 9.93 -6.79 -16.11
CA LEU A 396 9.15 -5.55 -16.13
C LEU A 396 10.05 -4.37 -15.76
N GLU A 397 10.13 -3.38 -16.66
CA GLU A 397 10.87 -2.15 -16.47
C GLU A 397 9.92 -0.94 -16.54
N GLY A 398 9.95 -0.08 -15.52
CA GLY A 398 9.18 1.16 -15.49
C GLY A 398 9.71 2.09 -14.40
N PRO A 399 9.82 3.41 -14.65
CA PRO A 399 10.36 4.35 -13.68
C PRO A 399 9.56 4.37 -12.38
N LEU A 400 10.24 4.72 -11.29
CA LEU A 400 9.62 4.91 -9.99
C LEU A 400 8.60 6.06 -10.06
N VAL A 401 7.39 5.82 -9.56
CA VAL A 401 6.37 6.85 -9.31
C VAL A 401 6.02 6.96 -7.83
N VAL A 402 5.84 8.19 -7.35
CA VAL A 402 5.14 8.51 -6.11
C VAL A 402 3.78 9.10 -6.50
N ALA A 403 2.71 8.35 -6.24
CA ALA A 403 1.34 8.70 -6.60
C ALA A 403 0.40 8.56 -5.38
N PRO A 404 0.42 9.52 -4.43
CA PRO A 404 -0.38 9.45 -3.21
C PRO A 404 -1.88 9.38 -3.55
N PRO A 405 -2.70 8.49 -2.92
CA PRO A 405 -4.11 8.36 -3.26
C PRO A 405 -4.96 9.62 -3.09
N SER A 406 -4.54 10.54 -2.21
CA SER A 406 -5.16 11.86 -2.01
C SER A 406 -4.70 12.92 -3.02
N GLY A 407 -3.71 12.61 -3.85
CA GLY A 407 -3.13 13.53 -4.83
C GLY A 407 -2.21 14.60 -4.26
N PHE A 408 -1.90 14.59 -2.96
CA PHE A 408 -1.06 15.60 -2.29
C PHE A 408 0.32 15.06 -1.89
N PHE A 409 1.36 15.90 -2.01
CA PHE A 409 2.69 15.63 -1.49
C PHE A 409 3.33 16.91 -0.95
N ASP A 410 4.08 16.79 0.14
CA ASP A 410 4.74 17.92 0.82
C ASP A 410 6.00 18.36 0.06
N SER A 411 6.05 19.63 -0.35
CA SER A 411 7.20 20.18 -1.09
C SER A 411 8.51 20.12 -0.31
N ASP A 412 8.48 20.21 1.02
CA ASP A 412 9.69 20.17 1.86
C ASP A 412 10.34 18.77 1.89
N LEU A 413 9.62 17.75 1.41
CA LEU A 413 10.07 16.37 1.32
C LEU A 413 10.58 15.95 -0.06
N LEU A 414 10.51 16.84 -1.07
CA LEU A 414 10.95 16.53 -2.44
C LEU A 414 12.44 16.12 -2.51
N GLY A 415 13.31 16.77 -1.73
CA GLY A 415 14.73 16.43 -1.62
C GLY A 415 15.01 15.09 -0.91
N ARG A 416 13.97 14.33 -0.54
CA ARG A 416 14.05 12.95 -0.02
C ARG A 416 13.70 11.90 -1.09
N LEU A 417 13.26 12.33 -2.27
CA LEU A 417 12.90 11.46 -3.40
C LEU A 417 14.03 11.44 -4.44
N PRO A 418 14.21 10.35 -5.22
CA PRO A 418 15.14 10.34 -6.35
C PRO A 418 14.77 11.44 -7.36
N SER A 419 15.76 12.14 -7.90
CA SER A 419 15.53 13.26 -8.84
C SER A 419 15.00 12.84 -10.21
N ASP A 420 15.02 11.54 -10.52
CA ASP A 420 14.49 10.93 -11.74
C ASP A 420 13.09 10.31 -11.57
N ALA A 421 12.54 10.32 -10.36
CA ALA A 421 11.21 9.83 -10.05
C ALA A 421 10.10 10.65 -10.75
N GLU A 422 8.97 9.98 -10.98
CA GLU A 422 7.71 10.60 -11.40
C GLU A 422 6.87 10.95 -10.15
N LEU A 423 6.28 12.14 -10.13
CA LEU A 423 5.28 12.55 -9.15
C LEU A 423 3.94 12.70 -9.86
N LEU A 424 2.99 11.84 -9.51
CA LEU A 424 1.63 11.89 -10.05
C LEU A 424 0.70 12.44 -8.97
N LEU A 425 0.44 13.75 -9.03
CA LEU A 425 -0.33 14.50 -8.04
C LEU A 425 -1.65 14.98 -8.64
N GLY A 426 -2.65 15.29 -7.82
CA GLY A 426 -3.91 15.87 -8.32
C GLY A 426 -3.76 17.37 -8.58
N ASP A 427 -4.52 17.92 -9.52
CA ASP A 427 -4.73 19.38 -9.70
C ASP A 427 -5.58 20.03 -8.57
N ASN A 428 -5.76 19.29 -7.47
CA ASN A 428 -6.40 19.71 -6.24
C ASN A 428 -5.79 21.02 -5.69
N ALA A 429 -6.65 21.86 -5.13
CA ALA A 429 -6.29 23.16 -4.54
C ALA A 429 -5.68 24.20 -5.52
N GLU A 430 -6.05 24.13 -6.81
CA GLU A 430 -5.81 25.18 -7.82
C GLU A 430 -4.32 25.53 -8.00
N LEU A 431 -3.50 24.49 -8.18
CA LEU A 431 -2.11 24.61 -8.59
C LEU A 431 -1.97 25.34 -9.94
N ASP A 432 -1.33 26.51 -9.95
CA ASP A 432 -0.92 27.24 -11.18
C ASP A 432 0.35 26.62 -11.81
N ALA A 433 0.41 25.29 -11.84
CA ALA A 433 1.48 24.51 -12.46
C ALA A 433 1.06 24.04 -13.86
N PRO A 434 1.98 23.98 -14.83
CA PRO A 434 1.76 23.22 -16.07
C PRO A 434 1.45 21.75 -15.76
N VAL A 435 0.53 21.16 -16.53
CA VAL A 435 0.09 19.75 -16.36
C VAL A 435 1.25 18.75 -16.37
N ALA A 436 2.34 19.06 -17.08
CA ALA A 436 3.62 18.39 -16.92
C ALA A 436 4.73 19.43 -16.72
N SER A 437 5.57 19.21 -15.71
CA SER A 437 6.66 20.10 -15.30
C SER A 437 7.79 19.30 -14.61
N ARG A 438 8.81 20.01 -14.11
CA ARG A 438 9.80 19.45 -13.17
C ARG A 438 9.74 20.17 -11.84
N THR A 439 10.00 19.48 -10.74
CA THR A 439 10.23 20.13 -9.44
C THR A 439 11.60 20.82 -9.41
N VAL A 440 11.83 21.66 -8.40
CA VAL A 440 13.16 22.24 -8.11
C VAL A 440 14.24 21.21 -7.80
N GLU A 441 13.86 20.03 -7.30
CA GLU A 441 14.77 18.89 -7.04
C GLU A 441 14.92 17.96 -8.26
N GLY A 442 14.29 18.29 -9.39
CA GLY A 442 14.47 17.65 -10.70
C GLY A 442 13.46 16.57 -11.08
N GLN A 443 12.64 16.10 -10.13
CA GLN A 443 11.60 15.10 -10.38
C GLN A 443 10.63 15.57 -11.47
N ARG A 444 10.09 14.64 -12.26
CA ARG A 444 9.01 14.95 -13.18
C ARG A 444 7.72 15.06 -12.39
N LEU A 445 6.96 16.12 -12.61
CA LEU A 445 5.68 16.39 -11.96
C LEU A 445 4.59 16.37 -13.03
N THR A 446 3.66 15.43 -12.90
CA THR A 446 2.46 15.31 -13.73
C THR A 446 1.22 15.50 -12.87
N LEU A 447 0.36 16.45 -13.27
CA LEU A 447 -0.92 16.71 -12.61
C LEU A 447 -2.05 15.91 -13.26
N THR A 448 -2.80 15.18 -12.43
CA THR A 448 -4.02 14.48 -12.80
C THR A 448 -5.23 15.40 -12.61
N ASP A 449 -6.17 15.32 -13.53
CA ASP A 449 -7.43 16.06 -13.46
C ASP A 449 -8.32 15.41 -12.40
N ALA A 450 -8.34 15.98 -11.20
CA ALA A 450 -9.10 15.46 -10.07
C ALA A 450 -10.61 15.54 -10.33
N ARG A 451 -11.04 16.49 -11.16
CA ARG A 451 -12.45 16.69 -11.55
C ARG A 451 -12.88 15.60 -12.54
N ALA A 452 -12.03 15.26 -13.50
CA ALA A 452 -12.23 14.08 -14.35
C ALA A 452 -12.26 12.78 -13.52
N SER A 453 -11.34 12.66 -12.56
CA SER A 453 -11.16 11.48 -11.70
C SER A 453 -12.31 11.28 -10.69
N SER A 454 -12.98 12.37 -10.28
CA SER A 454 -14.22 12.31 -9.47
C SER A 454 -15.43 11.73 -10.22
N GLY A 455 -15.39 11.77 -11.56
CA GLY A 455 -16.39 11.14 -12.43
C GLY A 455 -17.72 11.89 -12.56
N GLY A 456 -18.79 11.13 -12.74
CA GLY A 456 -20.13 11.64 -13.08
C GLY A 456 -21.05 11.93 -11.89
N PRO A 457 -22.26 12.43 -12.16
CA PRO A 457 -23.25 12.76 -11.14
C PRO A 457 -24.03 11.53 -10.62
N ALA A 458 -24.33 11.51 -9.32
CA ALA A 458 -25.34 10.62 -8.71
C ALA A 458 -26.71 10.75 -9.41
N PRO A 459 -27.63 9.76 -9.38
CA PRO A 459 -27.58 8.49 -8.62
C PRO A 459 -26.74 7.39 -9.29
N THR A 460 -26.32 7.58 -10.55
CA THR A 460 -25.34 6.69 -11.17
C THR A 460 -24.03 6.79 -10.39
N SER A 461 -23.35 5.66 -10.14
CA SER A 461 -22.07 5.67 -9.45
C SER A 461 -21.10 6.63 -10.16
N PRO A 462 -20.50 7.63 -9.48
CA PRO A 462 -19.62 8.60 -10.12
C PRO A 462 -18.47 7.95 -10.88
N THR A 463 -17.96 6.85 -10.34
CA THR A 463 -16.84 6.08 -10.91
C THR A 463 -17.30 4.93 -11.81
N ASP A 464 -18.55 4.90 -12.27
CA ASP A 464 -18.98 3.98 -13.33
C ASP A 464 -18.18 4.26 -14.62
N PRO A 465 -17.80 3.24 -15.42
CA PRO A 465 -17.06 3.45 -16.65
C PRO A 465 -17.73 4.42 -17.64
N LEU A 466 -19.06 4.43 -17.77
CA LEU A 466 -19.78 5.39 -18.61
C LEU A 466 -19.71 6.80 -18.02
N ALA A 467 -19.86 6.92 -16.70
CA ALA A 467 -19.79 8.19 -15.98
C ALA A 467 -18.39 8.84 -16.10
N LEU A 468 -17.33 8.06 -15.89
CA LEU A 468 -15.93 8.48 -16.09
C LEU A 468 -15.63 8.86 -17.54
N ARG A 469 -16.06 8.04 -18.51
CA ARG A 469 -15.91 8.33 -19.96
C ARG A 469 -16.57 9.65 -20.33
N GLN A 470 -17.80 9.86 -19.89
CA GLN A 470 -18.55 11.09 -20.18
C GLN A 470 -18.00 12.31 -19.44
N ARG A 471 -17.49 12.14 -18.22
CA ARG A 471 -16.78 13.21 -17.51
C ARG A 471 -15.52 13.61 -18.27
N LEU A 472 -14.67 12.66 -18.64
CA LEU A 472 -13.45 12.90 -19.41
C LEU A 472 -13.72 13.61 -20.74
N LEU A 473 -14.71 13.15 -21.51
CA LEU A 473 -15.16 13.81 -22.73
C LEU A 473 -15.64 15.24 -22.48
N SER A 474 -16.34 15.48 -21.36
CA SER A 474 -16.86 16.81 -21.00
C SER A 474 -15.75 17.80 -20.66
N GLU A 475 -14.81 17.41 -19.79
CA GLU A 475 -13.63 18.22 -19.45
C GLU A 475 -12.79 18.54 -20.69
N THR A 476 -12.52 17.51 -21.49
CA THR A 476 -11.72 17.62 -22.72
C THR A 476 -12.42 18.48 -23.78
N ALA A 477 -13.74 18.42 -23.91
CA ALA A 477 -14.50 19.25 -24.85
C ALA A 477 -14.50 20.76 -24.51
N LEU A 478 -14.37 21.08 -23.22
CA LEU A 478 -14.23 22.44 -22.71
C LEU A 478 -12.82 22.96 -22.96
N GLU A 479 -11.79 22.17 -22.61
CA GLU A 479 -10.38 22.49 -22.90
C GLU A 479 -10.11 22.60 -24.42
N ALA A 480 -10.81 21.80 -25.26
CA ALA A 480 -10.71 21.85 -26.72
C ALA A 480 -11.04 23.20 -27.36
N GLY A 481 -11.51 24.20 -26.60
CA GLY A 481 -11.42 25.59 -27.03
C GLY A 481 -11.40 26.57 -25.89
N SER A 482 -10.54 26.31 -24.89
CA SER A 482 -9.90 27.35 -24.08
C SER A 482 -8.94 28.20 -24.94
N GLY A 483 -8.33 27.62 -25.98
CA GLY A 483 -7.41 28.31 -26.88
C GLY A 483 -6.95 27.51 -28.10
N ALA A 484 -5.84 27.95 -28.70
CA ALA A 484 -5.19 27.30 -29.84
C ALA A 484 -4.22 26.18 -29.43
N ASP A 485 -3.55 26.33 -28.28
CA ASP A 485 -2.80 25.27 -27.61
C ASP A 485 -3.65 24.72 -26.45
N PRO A 486 -4.24 23.52 -26.58
CA PRO A 486 -5.02 22.91 -25.50
C PRO A 486 -4.08 22.34 -24.43
N ARG A 487 -4.45 22.47 -23.16
CA ARG A 487 -3.74 21.75 -22.08
C ARG A 487 -4.05 20.24 -22.18
N PRO A 488 -3.07 19.35 -22.00
CA PRO A 488 -3.34 17.92 -21.86
C PRO A 488 -4.28 17.63 -20.68
N VAL A 489 -5.08 16.58 -20.78
CA VAL A 489 -5.92 16.08 -19.67
C VAL A 489 -5.42 14.71 -19.26
N VAL A 490 -5.08 14.53 -17.98
CA VAL A 490 -4.59 13.25 -17.44
C VAL A 490 -5.65 12.70 -16.49
N LEU A 491 -6.41 11.68 -16.92
CA LEU A 491 -7.34 10.97 -16.06
C LEU A 491 -6.58 9.90 -15.27
N ALA A 492 -6.51 10.02 -13.95
CA ALA A 492 -6.12 8.92 -13.09
C ALA A 492 -7.37 8.23 -12.55
N LEU A 493 -7.55 6.97 -12.91
CA LEU A 493 -8.65 6.17 -12.39
C LEU A 493 -8.46 5.97 -10.87
N PRO A 494 -9.54 5.88 -10.07
CA PRO A 494 -9.43 5.76 -8.61
C PRO A 494 -8.53 4.62 -8.14
N GLU A 495 -7.77 4.81 -7.06
CA GLU A 495 -6.74 3.89 -6.54
C GLU A 495 -7.16 2.40 -6.53
N ARG A 496 -8.40 2.13 -6.09
CA ARG A 496 -8.99 0.79 -6.05
C ARG A 496 -10.25 0.70 -6.93
N TRP A 497 -10.23 1.35 -8.08
CA TRP A 497 -11.33 1.34 -9.04
C TRP A 497 -11.73 -0.09 -9.40
N ASP A 498 -13.03 -0.31 -9.49
CA ASP A 498 -13.64 -1.53 -9.99
C ASP A 498 -14.57 -1.13 -11.15
N PRO A 499 -14.30 -1.57 -12.39
CA PRO A 499 -15.15 -1.27 -13.53
C PRO A 499 -16.60 -1.79 -13.39
N GLY A 500 -16.85 -2.75 -12.50
CA GLY A 500 -18.16 -3.40 -12.33
C GLY A 500 -18.47 -4.40 -13.44
N ALA A 501 -19.49 -5.26 -13.23
CA ALA A 501 -19.74 -6.41 -14.11
C ALA A 501 -20.13 -6.06 -15.56
N ARG A 502 -20.75 -4.88 -15.78
CA ARG A 502 -21.25 -4.42 -17.09
C ARG A 502 -20.30 -3.48 -17.84
N TRP A 503 -19.06 -3.30 -17.37
CA TRP A 503 -18.15 -2.26 -17.85
C TRP A 503 -17.97 -2.18 -19.38
N ARG A 504 -18.03 -3.33 -20.06
CA ARG A 504 -17.90 -3.44 -21.52
C ARG A 504 -18.98 -2.67 -22.29
N GLU A 505 -20.17 -2.50 -21.71
CA GLU A 505 -21.29 -1.79 -22.33
C GLU A 505 -21.06 -0.27 -22.42
N ALA A 506 -20.23 0.26 -21.52
CA ALA A 506 -19.87 1.67 -21.53
C ALA A 506 -19.00 2.05 -22.75
N ASP A 507 -18.35 1.07 -23.40
CA ASP A 507 -17.42 1.26 -24.52
C ASP A 507 -16.44 2.41 -24.24
N PHE A 508 -15.54 2.18 -23.28
CA PHE A 508 -14.70 3.23 -22.71
C PHE A 508 -13.81 3.88 -23.78
N PHE A 509 -12.88 3.13 -24.35
CA PHE A 509 -11.93 3.62 -25.35
C PHE A 509 -12.59 3.94 -26.69
N GLY A 510 -13.50 3.09 -27.19
CA GLY A 510 -14.24 3.35 -28.44
C GLY A 510 -15.10 4.62 -28.37
N GLY A 511 -15.61 4.97 -27.19
CA GLY A 511 -16.29 6.25 -26.97
C GLY A 511 -15.38 7.48 -26.91
N LEU A 512 -14.06 7.31 -26.75
CA LEU A 512 -13.06 8.38 -26.79
C LEU A 512 -12.55 8.65 -28.22
N ASP A 513 -12.86 7.81 -29.22
CA ASP A 513 -12.59 8.11 -30.64
C ASP A 513 -13.50 9.24 -31.15
N VAL A 514 -13.09 10.48 -30.86
CA VAL A 514 -13.75 11.70 -31.29
C VAL A 514 -12.73 12.65 -31.95
N PRO A 515 -13.09 13.41 -33.01
CA PRO A 515 -12.09 14.10 -33.85
C PRO A 515 -11.22 15.17 -33.18
N TRP A 516 -11.53 15.53 -31.94
CA TRP A 516 -10.94 16.60 -31.13
C TRP A 516 -10.26 16.11 -29.84
N LEU A 517 -10.27 14.79 -29.61
CA LEU A 517 -9.50 14.10 -28.59
C LEU A 517 -8.39 13.31 -29.30
N ARG A 518 -7.28 13.05 -28.62
CA ARG A 518 -6.33 12.01 -29.03
C ARG A 518 -5.69 11.40 -27.79
N LEU A 519 -5.84 10.08 -27.63
CA LEU A 519 -5.14 9.33 -26.58
C LEU A 519 -3.62 9.43 -26.78
N ALA A 520 -2.88 9.59 -25.68
CA ALA A 520 -1.46 9.89 -25.68
C ALA A 520 -0.78 9.38 -24.39
N PRO A 521 0.50 8.94 -24.48
CA PRO A 521 1.35 8.72 -23.31
C PRO A 521 1.36 9.92 -22.36
N LEU A 522 1.75 9.70 -21.10
CA LEU A 522 1.85 10.77 -20.11
C LEU A 522 2.64 11.99 -20.64
N PRO A 523 2.13 13.21 -20.44
CA PRO A 523 2.78 14.42 -20.92
C PRO A 523 4.13 14.61 -20.23
N ARG A 524 5.11 15.17 -20.95
CA ARG A 524 6.45 15.47 -20.42
C ARG A 524 6.71 16.96 -20.50
N GLY A 525 7.11 17.56 -19.39
CA GLY A 525 7.45 18.97 -19.28
C GLY A 525 8.87 19.16 -18.77
N GLU A 526 9.57 20.14 -19.35
CA GLU A 526 10.93 20.54 -18.95
C GLU A 526 10.95 21.87 -18.18
N THR A 527 9.79 22.52 -18.04
CA THR A 527 9.63 23.75 -17.23
C THR A 527 9.71 23.42 -15.75
N THR A 528 10.65 24.04 -15.03
CA THR A 528 10.70 23.96 -13.56
C THR A 528 9.52 24.69 -12.93
N TYR A 529 8.88 24.03 -11.98
CA TYR A 529 7.88 24.57 -11.06
C TYR A 529 8.53 24.70 -9.68
N ASP A 530 8.55 25.93 -9.15
CA ASP A 530 9.26 26.32 -7.92
C ASP A 530 8.36 26.85 -6.80
N ALA A 531 7.06 26.94 -7.04
CA ALA A 531 6.08 27.24 -6.00
C ALA A 531 5.79 26.01 -5.12
N ALA A 532 5.28 26.27 -3.91
CA ALA A 532 4.99 25.22 -2.93
C ALA A 532 3.85 24.30 -3.39
N LEU A 533 3.97 23.01 -3.10
CA LEU A 533 2.91 22.04 -3.31
C LEU A 533 1.94 22.07 -2.11
N PRO A 534 0.61 22.05 -2.32
CA PRO A 534 -0.35 22.04 -1.24
C PRO A 534 -0.28 20.72 -0.47
N TYR A 535 -0.07 20.81 0.84
CA TYR A 535 -0.16 19.67 1.76
C TYR A 535 -1.08 20.04 2.95
N PRO A 536 -2.38 19.70 2.88
CA PRO A 536 -3.33 20.03 3.94
C PRO A 536 -2.98 19.37 5.27
N ARG A 537 -3.30 20.02 6.41
CA ARG A 537 -3.09 19.44 7.74
C ARG A 537 -3.77 18.08 7.95
N SER A 538 -4.90 17.84 7.27
CA SER A 538 -5.56 16.53 7.28
C SER A 538 -4.67 15.42 6.73
N GLU A 539 -3.82 15.69 5.72
CA GLU A 539 -2.87 14.71 5.19
C GLU A 539 -1.70 14.47 6.16
N GLU A 540 -1.22 15.51 6.84
CA GLU A 540 -0.18 15.42 7.87
C GLU A 540 -0.67 14.64 9.12
N ASP A 541 -1.89 14.92 9.58
CA ASP A 541 -2.55 14.22 10.69
C ASP A 541 -2.84 12.74 10.36
N ASP A 542 -3.09 12.43 9.07
CA ASP A 542 -3.31 11.06 8.61
C ASP A 542 -2.05 10.27 8.25
N GLU A 543 -0.86 10.88 8.30
CA GLU A 543 0.42 10.17 8.11
C GLU A 543 0.53 8.91 9.00
N ILE A 544 1.27 7.92 8.50
CA ILE A 544 1.68 6.75 9.28
C ILE A 544 2.49 7.18 10.51
N ARG A 545 2.01 6.75 11.69
CA ARG A 545 2.53 7.17 12.99
C ARG A 545 3.87 6.50 13.31
N ALA A 546 4.67 7.17 14.13
CA ALA A 546 5.97 6.65 14.58
C ALA A 546 5.90 5.22 15.16
N THR A 547 4.83 4.90 15.91
CA THR A 547 4.61 3.55 16.46
C THR A 547 4.50 2.47 15.38
N SER A 548 3.81 2.73 14.26
CA SER A 548 3.73 1.82 13.12
C SER A 548 5.09 1.68 12.42
N ILE A 549 5.85 2.78 12.31
CA ILE A 549 7.21 2.79 11.75
C ILE A 549 8.17 1.95 12.62
N ASP A 550 8.09 2.05 13.94
CA ASP A 550 8.95 1.30 14.86
C ASP A 550 8.59 -0.20 14.89
N VAL A 551 7.31 -0.54 14.76
CA VAL A 551 6.86 -1.92 14.52
C VAL A 551 7.42 -2.48 13.21
N ALA A 552 7.33 -1.70 12.12
CA ALA A 552 7.90 -2.07 10.82
C ALA A 552 9.43 -2.28 10.89
N ARG A 553 10.16 -1.34 11.51
CA ARG A 553 11.60 -1.48 11.78
C ARG A 553 11.93 -2.72 12.60
N GLY A 554 11.12 -3.05 13.60
CA GLY A 554 11.28 -4.27 14.40
C GLY A 554 11.14 -5.54 13.57
N LEU A 555 10.14 -5.62 12.68
CA LEU A 555 10.00 -6.74 11.75
C LEU A 555 11.14 -6.83 10.74
N VAL A 556 11.61 -5.69 10.20
CA VAL A 556 12.79 -5.64 9.32
C VAL A 556 14.07 -6.09 10.06
N GLY A 557 14.21 -5.76 11.34
CA GLY A 557 15.31 -6.21 12.18
C GLY A 557 15.33 -7.73 12.33
N ALA A 558 14.18 -8.32 12.73
CA ALA A 558 14.04 -9.78 12.82
C ALA A 558 14.26 -10.47 11.47
N ALA A 559 13.76 -9.89 10.37
CA ALA A 559 13.98 -10.42 9.02
C ALA A 559 15.48 -10.48 8.65
N LEU A 560 16.25 -9.42 8.94
CA LEU A 560 17.69 -9.37 8.68
C LEU A 560 18.50 -10.35 9.53
N VAL A 561 18.08 -10.59 10.79
CA VAL A 561 18.73 -11.58 11.66
C VAL A 561 18.45 -12.99 11.17
N LEU A 562 17.17 -13.30 10.86
CA LEU A 562 16.75 -14.63 10.42
C LEU A 562 17.33 -15.00 9.04
N ASP A 563 17.34 -14.06 8.09
CA ASP A 563 18.01 -14.25 6.79
C ASP A 563 19.53 -14.38 6.96
N GLY A 564 20.15 -13.47 7.72
CA GLY A 564 21.61 -13.42 7.92
C GLY A 564 22.22 -14.56 8.76
N MET A 565 21.40 -15.48 9.27
CA MET A 565 21.85 -16.73 9.89
C MET A 565 21.56 -17.97 9.02
N LEU A 566 20.67 -17.91 8.03
CA LEU A 566 20.35 -19.06 7.16
C LEU A 566 21.45 -19.24 6.11
N ALA A 567 22.00 -20.45 6.01
CA ALA A 567 23.10 -20.77 5.08
C ALA A 567 22.60 -21.28 3.71
N ASN A 568 21.30 -21.19 3.44
CA ASN A 568 20.66 -21.70 2.23
C ASN A 568 19.93 -20.60 1.45
N ASP A 569 19.76 -20.83 0.15
CA ASP A 569 18.90 -20.04 -0.72
C ASP A 569 17.48 -19.99 -0.12
N ASN A 570 16.96 -18.77 0.06
CA ASN A 570 15.68 -18.49 0.71
C ASN A 570 15.16 -17.10 0.26
N ASP A 571 13.90 -16.76 0.59
CA ASP A 571 13.30 -15.45 0.29
C ASP A 571 12.77 -14.73 1.55
N VAL A 572 13.24 -15.12 2.74
CA VAL A 572 12.75 -14.67 4.04
C VAL A 572 12.85 -13.16 4.20
N LEU A 573 14.01 -12.58 3.84
CA LEU A 573 14.20 -11.13 3.91
C LEU A 573 13.19 -10.37 3.06
N ASP A 574 12.99 -10.78 1.81
CA ASP A 574 12.09 -10.08 0.88
C ASP A 574 10.62 -10.27 1.28
N ARG A 575 10.21 -11.46 1.73
CA ARG A 575 8.84 -11.71 2.23
C ARG A 575 8.52 -10.91 3.49
N LEU A 576 9.41 -10.92 4.49
CA LEU A 576 9.18 -10.19 5.75
C LEU A 576 9.38 -8.68 5.60
N LEU A 577 10.30 -8.22 4.74
CA LEU A 577 10.41 -6.81 4.36
C LEU A 577 9.13 -6.34 3.66
N GLY A 578 8.62 -7.11 2.70
CA GLY A 578 7.37 -6.80 2.01
C GLY A 578 6.19 -6.70 2.98
N ALA A 579 6.05 -7.66 3.89
CA ALA A 579 5.03 -7.64 4.94
C ALA A 579 5.18 -6.45 5.91
N SER A 580 6.41 -6.05 6.22
CA SER A 580 6.69 -4.85 6.99
C SER A 580 6.27 -3.57 6.26
N LEU A 581 6.56 -3.45 4.97
CA LEU A 581 6.24 -2.26 4.19
C LEU A 581 4.73 -2.05 4.05
N GLN A 582 3.96 -3.14 3.93
CA GLN A 582 2.50 -3.10 3.97
C GLN A 582 1.94 -2.46 5.25
N SER A 583 2.65 -2.55 6.39
CA SER A 583 2.22 -1.94 7.66
C SER A 583 2.42 -0.41 7.72
N VAL A 584 3.15 0.15 6.76
CA VAL A 584 3.46 1.59 6.62
C VAL A 584 3.04 2.14 5.24
N SER A 585 2.06 1.48 4.60
CA SER A 585 1.45 1.87 3.33
C SER A 585 0.38 2.96 3.48
N TYR A 586 0.00 3.62 2.39
CA TYR A 586 -1.20 4.48 2.38
C TYR A 586 -2.45 3.70 2.84
N ALA A 587 -2.59 2.45 2.41
CA ALA A 587 -3.67 1.57 2.84
C ALA A 587 -3.66 1.23 4.35
N ALA A 588 -2.51 1.34 5.03
CA ALA A 588 -2.41 1.15 6.46
C ALA A 588 -2.93 2.36 7.26
N ARG A 589 -3.11 3.55 6.67
CA ARG A 589 -3.64 4.75 7.37
C ARG A 589 -5.03 4.50 7.98
N SER A 590 -5.90 3.75 7.30
CA SER A 590 -7.24 3.40 7.81
C SER A 590 -7.24 2.19 8.77
N ALA A 591 -6.19 1.37 8.77
CA ALA A 591 -6.13 0.09 9.48
C ALA A 591 -4.94 -0.04 10.45
N ARG A 592 -4.37 1.09 10.91
CA ARG A 592 -3.09 1.20 11.65
C ARG A 592 -2.93 0.17 12.79
N GLY A 593 -3.99 -0.08 13.55
CA GLY A 593 -3.96 -1.04 14.67
C GLY A 593 -3.88 -2.49 14.22
N ALA A 594 -4.65 -2.88 13.21
CA ALA A 594 -4.67 -4.25 12.69
C ALA A 594 -3.37 -4.59 11.94
N THR A 595 -2.85 -3.66 11.13
CA THR A 595 -1.58 -3.85 10.41
C THR A 595 -0.39 -3.90 11.36
N ALA A 596 -0.36 -3.06 12.40
CA ALA A 596 0.68 -3.13 13.44
C ALA A 596 0.62 -4.46 14.22
N ALA A 597 -0.56 -4.93 14.60
CA ALA A 597 -0.73 -6.21 15.30
C ALA A 597 -0.24 -7.40 14.44
N GLN A 598 -0.53 -7.40 13.13
CA GLN A 598 -0.02 -8.40 12.18
C GLN A 598 1.50 -8.38 12.07
N ALA A 599 2.10 -7.19 11.94
CA ALA A 599 3.55 -7.03 11.87
C ALA A 599 4.27 -7.44 13.17
N ILE A 600 3.68 -7.18 14.35
CA ILE A 600 4.16 -7.70 15.63
C ILE A 600 4.09 -9.23 15.65
N ALA A 601 2.97 -9.83 15.26
CA ALA A 601 2.81 -11.28 15.25
C ALA A 601 3.81 -11.99 14.32
N MET A 602 4.09 -11.42 13.14
CA MET A 602 5.13 -11.90 12.23
C MET A 602 6.55 -11.73 12.80
N ARG A 603 6.84 -10.59 13.45
CA ARG A 603 8.13 -10.37 14.12
C ARG A 603 8.36 -11.40 15.21
N ASP A 604 7.35 -11.64 16.04
CA ASP A 604 7.42 -12.59 17.13
C ASP A 604 7.49 -14.04 16.61
N ALA A 605 6.95 -14.32 15.43
CA ALA A 605 7.15 -15.59 14.72
C ALA A 605 8.60 -15.75 14.22
N ALA A 606 9.15 -14.75 13.55
CA ALA A 606 10.54 -14.74 13.12
C ALA A 606 11.51 -14.87 14.32
N GLN A 607 11.22 -14.19 15.43
CA GLN A 607 12.00 -14.29 16.66
C GLN A 607 11.98 -15.72 17.23
N ARG A 608 10.82 -16.41 17.22
CA ARG A 608 10.76 -17.82 17.65
C ARG A 608 11.59 -18.77 16.79
N GLU A 609 11.81 -18.47 15.51
CA GLU A 609 12.71 -19.24 14.64
C GLU A 609 14.18 -18.89 14.90
N ILE A 610 14.50 -17.61 15.11
CA ILE A 610 15.83 -17.13 15.55
C ILE A 610 16.23 -17.83 16.86
N ASP A 611 15.33 -17.84 17.85
CA ASP A 611 15.52 -18.40 19.19
C ASP A 611 15.71 -19.94 19.22
N ARG A 612 15.59 -20.63 18.07
CA ARG A 612 15.94 -22.06 17.96
C ARG A 612 17.45 -22.28 17.85
N VAL A 613 18.22 -21.27 17.47
CA VAL A 613 19.67 -21.30 17.63
C VAL A 613 19.99 -20.94 19.08
N ALA A 614 20.85 -21.70 19.75
CA ALA A 614 21.14 -21.48 21.17
C ALA A 614 22.56 -21.89 21.55
N VAL A 615 23.14 -21.20 22.53
CA VAL A 615 24.32 -21.70 23.25
C VAL A 615 23.87 -22.47 24.49
N THR A 616 24.57 -23.56 24.80
CA THR A 616 24.34 -24.37 26.00
C THR A 616 25.68 -24.71 26.65
N GLY A 617 25.72 -24.83 27.97
CA GLY A 617 26.97 -25.08 28.70
C GLY A 617 26.72 -25.42 30.17
N THR A 618 27.74 -25.24 31.00
CA THR A 618 27.65 -25.41 32.46
C THR A 618 27.49 -24.05 33.15
N ASP A 619 26.40 -23.85 33.90
CA ASP A 619 26.02 -22.58 34.54
C ASP A 619 27.06 -22.01 35.50
N PHE A 620 27.99 -22.85 35.98
CA PHE A 620 29.07 -22.49 36.88
C PHE A 620 30.38 -23.16 36.47
N VAL A 621 31.44 -22.38 36.31
CA VAL A 621 32.78 -22.86 35.93
C VAL A 621 33.81 -22.35 36.93
N THR A 622 34.74 -23.20 37.37
CA THR A 622 35.84 -22.81 38.27
C THR A 622 37.20 -22.96 37.59
N LEU A 623 37.96 -21.86 37.50
CA LEU A 623 39.35 -21.85 37.07
C LEU A 623 40.29 -21.92 38.28
N SER A 624 41.23 -22.86 38.23
CA SER A 624 42.28 -23.03 39.27
C SER A 624 43.49 -22.10 39.07
N SER A 625 43.44 -21.27 38.02
CA SER A 625 44.47 -20.33 37.57
C SER A 625 43.79 -19.17 36.84
N GLY A 626 44.47 -18.03 36.68
CA GLY A 626 43.93 -16.85 35.95
C GLY A 626 43.67 -17.04 34.45
N ALA A 627 43.83 -18.26 33.94
CA ALA A 627 43.49 -18.67 32.57
C ALA A 627 43.04 -20.14 32.57
N GLY A 628 42.20 -20.50 31.60
CA GLY A 628 41.76 -21.87 31.32
C GLY A 628 40.75 -21.93 30.18
N GLU A 629 40.17 -23.12 29.95
CA GLU A 629 39.23 -23.38 28.85
C GLU A 629 37.81 -23.58 29.37
N VAL A 630 36.82 -22.95 28.74
CA VAL A 630 35.39 -23.19 28.99
C VAL A 630 34.79 -23.98 27.83
N THR A 631 34.11 -25.08 28.12
CA THR A 631 33.43 -25.88 27.08
C THR A 631 31.98 -25.46 26.95
N VAL A 632 31.56 -25.07 25.74
CA VAL A 632 30.16 -24.74 25.42
C VAL A 632 29.73 -25.42 24.13
N THR A 633 28.44 -25.64 23.96
CA THR A 633 27.84 -26.28 22.79
C THR A 633 26.86 -25.33 22.15
N LEU A 634 27.16 -24.94 20.92
CA LEU A 634 26.26 -24.22 20.02
C LEU A 634 25.31 -25.23 19.37
N VAL A 635 24.02 -24.91 19.32
CA VAL A 635 22.93 -25.79 18.89
C VAL A 635 22.13 -25.10 17.80
N ASN A 636 21.99 -25.73 16.64
CA ASN A 636 21.00 -25.35 15.63
C ASN A 636 19.72 -26.17 15.84
N GLY A 637 18.63 -25.52 16.28
CA GLY A 637 17.31 -26.13 16.43
C GLY A 637 16.40 -26.04 15.20
N LEU A 638 16.89 -25.55 14.06
CA LEU A 638 16.15 -25.44 12.80
C LEU A 638 16.27 -26.71 11.93
N GLU A 639 15.37 -26.81 10.95
CA GLU A 639 15.45 -27.82 9.88
C GLU A 639 16.37 -27.38 8.71
N GLN A 640 16.92 -26.17 8.80
CA GLN A 640 17.75 -25.50 7.82
C GLN A 640 19.20 -25.43 8.32
N PRO A 641 20.20 -25.42 7.43
CA PRO A 641 21.57 -25.10 7.81
C PRO A 641 21.69 -23.62 8.22
N VAL A 642 22.50 -23.33 9.23
CA VAL A 642 22.78 -21.96 9.70
C VAL A 642 24.27 -21.69 9.79
N THR A 643 24.66 -20.43 9.59
CA THR A 643 26.04 -19.95 9.82
C THR A 643 26.00 -18.88 10.91
N VAL A 644 26.57 -19.17 12.08
CA VAL A 644 26.58 -18.22 13.21
C VAL A 644 27.94 -18.16 13.91
N GLY A 645 28.35 -16.96 14.29
CA GLY A 645 29.47 -16.72 15.19
C GLY A 645 29.05 -16.69 16.65
N LEU A 646 30.01 -16.40 17.52
CA LEU A 646 29.78 -16.25 18.96
C LEU A 646 30.41 -14.95 19.45
N ARG A 647 29.69 -14.19 20.30
CA ARG A 647 30.23 -13.04 21.02
C ARG A 647 30.14 -13.27 22.52
N ALA A 648 31.24 -12.99 23.23
CA ALA A 648 31.23 -12.90 24.69
C ALA A 648 30.97 -11.46 25.15
N ALA A 649 30.06 -11.30 26.12
CA ALA A 649 29.88 -10.10 26.91
C ALA A 649 30.32 -10.39 28.36
N THR A 650 31.18 -9.52 28.90
CA THR A 650 31.78 -9.65 30.24
C THR A 650 31.70 -8.31 30.99
N ASP A 651 32.13 -8.31 32.24
CA ASP A 651 32.31 -7.10 33.06
C ASP A 651 33.53 -6.24 32.69
N GLY A 652 34.28 -6.62 31.65
CA GLY A 652 35.50 -5.94 31.20
C GLY A 652 36.78 -6.43 31.89
N GLU A 653 36.67 -7.23 32.96
CA GLU A 653 37.83 -7.86 33.61
C GLU A 653 38.13 -9.26 33.05
N VAL A 654 37.09 -9.97 32.59
CA VAL A 654 37.23 -11.27 31.90
C VAL A 654 37.40 -11.07 30.40
N SER A 655 38.39 -11.76 29.83
CA SER A 655 38.63 -11.88 28.39
C SER A 655 38.30 -13.31 27.94
N VAL A 656 37.49 -13.43 26.89
CA VAL A 656 37.10 -14.70 26.25
C VAL A 656 37.46 -14.61 24.77
N GLU A 657 38.22 -15.58 24.27
CA GLU A 657 38.54 -15.70 22.85
C GLU A 657 37.46 -16.57 22.18
N THR A 658 36.69 -16.00 21.25
CA THR A 658 35.63 -16.70 20.49
C THR A 658 36.14 -17.09 19.09
N PRO A 659 35.78 -18.27 18.56
CA PRO A 659 36.21 -18.73 17.24
C PRO A 659 35.49 -17.99 16.10
N ASP A 660 35.98 -18.20 14.88
CA ASP A 660 35.29 -17.79 13.65
C ASP A 660 33.88 -18.42 13.54
N PRO A 661 32.96 -17.81 12.76
CA PRO A 661 31.62 -18.36 12.52
C PRO A 661 31.61 -19.82 12.06
N VAL A 662 30.63 -20.57 12.56
CA VAL A 662 30.51 -22.02 12.35
C VAL A 662 29.25 -22.33 11.54
N ASP A 663 29.41 -23.14 10.51
CA ASP A 663 28.31 -23.75 9.76
C ASP A 663 27.73 -24.95 10.52
N LEU A 664 26.42 -24.93 10.76
CA LEU A 664 25.67 -25.97 11.46
C LEU A 664 24.53 -26.47 10.58
N GLY A 665 24.58 -27.73 10.18
CA GLY A 665 23.48 -28.41 9.52
C GLY A 665 22.22 -28.51 10.41
N PRO A 666 21.09 -28.96 9.83
CA PRO A 666 19.82 -29.11 10.55
C PRO A 666 19.95 -29.95 11.83
N GLY A 667 19.47 -29.43 12.96
CA GLY A 667 19.57 -30.11 14.26
C GLY A 667 20.98 -30.27 14.85
N GLN A 668 22.02 -29.75 14.19
CA GLN A 668 23.41 -30.03 14.56
C GLN A 668 23.80 -29.35 15.89
N ARG A 669 24.66 -30.05 16.65
CA ARG A 669 25.32 -29.53 17.84
C ARG A 669 26.82 -29.48 17.62
N TYR A 670 27.45 -28.37 17.97
CA TYR A 670 28.90 -28.20 17.87
C TYR A 670 29.47 -27.72 19.20
N THR A 671 30.30 -28.57 19.80
CA THR A 671 30.95 -28.30 21.09
C THR A 671 32.32 -27.66 20.85
N MET A 672 32.49 -26.44 21.33
CA MET A 672 33.72 -25.66 21.24
C MET A 672 34.35 -25.44 22.62
N ARG A 673 35.67 -25.25 22.64
CA ARG A 673 36.43 -24.84 23.82
C ARG A 673 36.86 -23.40 23.61
N LEU A 674 36.52 -22.55 24.58
CA LEU A 674 36.79 -21.13 24.57
C LEU A 674 37.92 -20.82 25.54
N PRO A 675 39.05 -20.26 25.08
CA PRO A 675 40.09 -19.76 25.96
C PRO A 675 39.57 -18.57 26.77
N VAL A 676 39.71 -18.62 28.09
CA VAL A 676 39.26 -17.57 29.01
C VAL A 676 40.40 -17.14 29.93
N ARG A 677 40.54 -15.83 30.13
CA ARG A 677 41.44 -15.20 31.11
C ARG A 677 40.62 -14.33 32.07
N SER A 678 40.90 -14.44 33.37
CA SER A 678 40.11 -13.83 34.45
C SER A 678 41.02 -13.50 35.64
N PRO A 679 40.84 -12.35 36.33
CA PRO A 679 41.44 -12.11 37.64
C PRO A 679 40.78 -12.98 38.72
N GLU A 680 41.25 -12.92 39.96
CA GLU A 680 40.63 -13.61 41.09
C GLU A 680 39.29 -12.97 41.47
N GLY A 681 38.21 -13.74 41.43
CA GLY A 681 36.86 -13.21 41.57
C GLY A 681 35.76 -14.19 41.17
N VAL A 682 34.53 -13.68 41.14
CA VAL A 682 33.36 -14.33 40.51
C VAL A 682 32.79 -13.34 39.51
N HIS A 683 32.79 -13.72 38.25
CA HIS A 683 32.42 -12.89 37.11
C HIS A 683 31.24 -13.51 36.37
N SER A 684 30.40 -12.68 35.76
CA SER A 684 29.31 -13.15 34.89
C SER A 684 29.75 -13.05 33.44
N VAL A 685 29.64 -14.15 32.69
CA VAL A 685 29.97 -14.19 31.26
C VAL A 685 28.72 -14.61 30.49
N THR A 686 28.31 -13.80 29.51
CA THR A 686 27.21 -14.11 28.60
C THR A 686 27.75 -14.38 27.22
N LEU A 687 27.35 -15.50 26.62
CA LEU A 687 27.71 -15.92 25.28
C LEU A 687 26.48 -15.82 24.38
N GLN A 688 26.54 -14.93 23.39
CA GLN A 688 25.46 -14.63 22.46
C GLN A 688 25.83 -15.18 21.07
N PRO A 689 25.03 -16.08 20.46
CA PRO A 689 25.19 -16.38 19.04
C PRO A 689 24.95 -15.12 18.20
N VAL A 690 25.64 -14.99 17.06
CA VAL A 690 25.57 -13.81 16.20
C VAL A 690 25.59 -14.16 14.72
N THR A 691 24.94 -13.36 13.88
CA THR A 691 25.05 -13.46 12.42
C THR A 691 26.47 -13.07 11.94
N LEU A 692 26.77 -13.34 10.67
CA LEU A 692 28.01 -12.85 10.03
C LEU A 692 28.15 -11.31 10.05
N SER A 693 27.03 -10.58 10.08
CA SER A 693 27.01 -9.12 10.22
C SER A 693 27.16 -8.65 11.67
N GLY A 694 27.28 -9.57 12.63
CA GLY A 694 27.38 -9.26 14.06
C GLY A 694 26.05 -8.80 14.68
N ALA A 695 24.90 -9.15 14.11
CA ALA A 695 23.62 -8.97 14.78
C ALA A 695 23.37 -10.12 15.77
N ASP A 696 22.69 -9.84 16.88
CA ASP A 696 22.39 -10.87 17.88
C ASP A 696 21.38 -11.87 17.33
N ALA A 697 21.73 -13.15 17.38
CA ALA A 697 20.92 -14.27 16.88
C ALA A 697 20.79 -15.32 17.99
N GLY A 698 19.62 -15.93 18.13
CA GLY A 698 19.40 -17.04 19.05
C GLY A 698 19.50 -16.71 20.55
N GLN A 699 19.32 -17.75 21.36
CA GLN A 699 19.33 -17.66 22.81
C GLN A 699 20.75 -17.57 23.37
N ALA A 700 20.98 -16.53 24.18
CA ALA A 700 22.20 -16.33 24.94
C ALA A 700 22.34 -17.36 26.07
N PHE A 701 23.59 -17.68 26.41
CA PHE A 701 23.94 -18.50 27.58
C PHE A 701 24.78 -17.69 28.56
N THR A 702 24.27 -17.48 29.78
CA THR A 702 25.00 -16.80 30.86
C THR A 702 25.47 -17.80 31.90
N PHE A 703 26.75 -17.76 32.27
CA PHE A 703 27.33 -18.59 33.32
C PHE A 703 28.20 -17.77 34.27
N ALA A 704 28.36 -18.27 35.49
CA ALA A 704 29.23 -17.69 36.50
C ALA A 704 30.62 -18.33 36.45
N LEU A 705 31.63 -17.50 36.21
CA LEU A 705 33.05 -17.88 36.18
C LEU A 705 33.69 -17.53 37.53
N ARG A 706 34.15 -18.53 38.27
CA ARG A 706 34.92 -18.34 39.50
C ARG A 706 36.40 -18.64 39.26
N THR A 707 37.28 -17.73 39.64
CA THR A 707 38.73 -17.88 39.46
C THR A 707 39.43 -17.68 40.79
N SER A 708 40.43 -18.50 41.11
CA SER A 708 41.28 -18.32 42.30
C SER A 708 42.76 -18.50 42.00
N GLN A 709 43.60 -17.63 42.56
CA GLN A 709 45.04 -17.56 42.24
C GLN A 709 45.97 -18.17 43.32
N VAL A 710 45.44 -19.06 44.17
CA VAL A 710 46.20 -19.72 45.26
C VAL A 710 47.47 -20.42 44.76
N GLY A 711 47.48 -20.96 43.54
CA GLY A 711 48.65 -21.66 42.97
C GLY A 711 49.92 -20.79 42.82
N ILE A 712 49.78 -19.51 42.46
CA ILE A 712 50.93 -18.59 42.32
C ILE A 712 51.49 -18.27 43.70
N PHE A 713 50.64 -18.01 44.70
CA PHE A 713 51.07 -17.79 46.08
C PHE A 713 51.86 -18.98 46.65
N ILE A 714 51.42 -20.22 46.36
CA ILE A 714 52.17 -21.42 46.77
C ILE A 714 53.56 -21.44 46.15
N TRP A 715 53.70 -21.17 44.85
CA TRP A 715 55.02 -21.11 44.20
C TRP A 715 55.91 -19.97 44.70
N VAL A 716 55.35 -18.79 44.97
CA VAL A 716 56.09 -17.66 45.58
C VAL A 716 56.59 -18.02 46.98
N VAL A 717 55.75 -18.69 47.80
CA VAL A 717 56.15 -19.15 49.15
C VAL A 717 57.20 -20.26 49.07
N ILE A 718 57.09 -21.21 48.13
CA ILE A 718 58.10 -22.26 47.90
C ILE A 718 59.43 -21.64 47.42
N ALA A 719 59.39 -20.69 46.49
CA ALA A 719 60.59 -20.00 45.99
C ALA A 719 61.27 -19.17 47.10
N ALA A 720 60.49 -18.43 47.89
CA ALA A 720 60.99 -17.68 49.04
C ALA A 720 61.60 -18.62 50.10
N GLY A 721 60.92 -19.74 50.42
CA GLY A 721 61.43 -20.77 51.33
C GLY A 721 62.70 -21.44 50.82
N GLY A 722 62.78 -21.75 49.52
CA GLY A 722 63.96 -22.30 48.86
C GLY A 722 65.15 -21.33 48.86
N LEU A 723 64.92 -20.04 48.62
CA LEU A 723 65.93 -18.99 48.73
C LEU A 723 66.45 -18.87 50.18
N LEU A 724 65.55 -18.90 51.17
CA LEU A 724 65.90 -18.86 52.59
C LEU A 724 66.72 -20.10 53.00
N LEU A 725 66.35 -21.28 52.48
CA LEU A 725 67.12 -22.53 52.65
C LEU A 725 68.53 -22.41 52.04
N ALA A 726 68.65 -21.89 50.82
CA ALA A 726 69.93 -21.69 50.14
C ALA A 726 70.84 -20.73 50.92
N VAL A 727 70.30 -19.61 51.44
CA VAL A 727 71.02 -18.67 52.31
C VAL A 727 71.47 -19.34 53.61
N MET A 728 70.61 -20.15 54.24
CA MET A 728 70.94 -20.93 55.44
C MET A 728 72.05 -21.96 55.20
N ILE A 729 72.03 -22.66 54.05
CA ILE A 729 73.07 -23.62 53.65
C ILE A 729 74.40 -22.89 53.41
N ALA A 730 74.39 -21.78 52.66
CA ALA A 730 75.59 -20.98 52.41
C ALA A 730 76.20 -20.45 53.72
N ARG A 731 75.38 -19.91 54.62
CA ARG A 731 75.81 -19.47 55.97
C ARG A 731 76.45 -20.61 56.77
N ARG A 732 75.88 -21.81 56.72
CA ARG A 732 76.40 -23.00 57.43
C ARG A 732 77.74 -23.48 56.86
N ILE A 733 77.95 -23.39 55.56
CA ILE A 733 79.22 -23.71 54.89
C ILE A 733 80.30 -22.68 55.28
N VAL A 734 79.98 -21.38 55.22
CA VAL A 734 80.91 -20.30 55.60
C VAL A 734 81.37 -20.43 57.07
N LEU A 735 80.46 -20.79 57.98
CA LEU A 735 80.81 -21.03 59.39
C LEU A 735 81.74 -22.26 59.57
N ARG A 736 81.46 -23.39 58.90
CA ARG A 736 82.33 -24.59 58.94
C ARG A 736 83.74 -24.34 58.40
N VAL A 737 83.87 -23.57 57.31
CA VAL A 737 85.19 -23.20 56.75
C VAL A 737 85.99 -22.32 57.72
N ARG A 738 85.31 -21.55 58.58
CA ARG A 738 85.94 -20.73 59.61
C ARG A 738 86.47 -21.57 60.79
N GLU A 739 85.74 -22.61 61.21
CA GLU A 739 86.17 -23.53 62.27
C GLU A 739 87.35 -24.43 61.84
N HIS A 740 87.41 -24.86 60.58
CA HIS A 740 88.52 -25.69 60.09
C HIS A 740 89.89 -24.98 60.02
N ARG A 741 89.94 -23.63 60.14
CA ARG A 741 91.23 -22.90 60.22
C ARG A 741 91.90 -22.95 61.60
N TRP A 742 91.21 -23.39 62.66
CA TRP A 742 91.77 -23.43 64.02
C TRP A 742 92.47 -24.76 64.40
N ARG A 743 92.47 -25.78 63.53
CA ARG A 743 93.13 -27.09 63.78
C ARG A 743 94.40 -27.34 62.94
N ARG A 744 95.12 -26.30 62.52
CA ARG A 744 96.43 -26.40 61.83
C ARG A 744 97.52 -25.47 62.41
N ALA A 745 97.37 -25.03 63.66
CA ALA A 745 98.33 -24.17 64.35
C ALA A 745 98.74 -24.74 65.73
N ALA A 746 98.86 -26.07 65.81
CA ALA A 746 99.37 -26.80 66.96
C ALA A 746 100.01 -28.12 66.48
N GLY A 747 101.17 -27.97 65.83
CA GLY A 747 102.00 -29.03 65.26
C GLY A 747 103.32 -28.42 64.83
#